data_AF-I6UZA6-F1
#
_entry.id   AF-I6UZA6-F1
#
_cell.length_a   1.000
_cell.length_b   1.000
_cell.length_c   1.000
_cell.angle_alpha   90.00
_cell.angle_beta   90.00
_cell.angle_gamma   90.00
#
_symmetry.space_group_name_H-M   'P 1'
#
loop_
_entity.id
_entity.type
_entity.pdbx_description
1 polymer ?
#
loop_
_entity_poly.entity_id
_entity_poly.type
_entity_poly.pdbx_seq_one_letter_code
_entity_poly.pdbx_strand_id
1 'polypeptide(L)'
;MLIRGKVKESKIPKFKHRWFGVLEVEANGETYRLYMSGIAQWFLEGDEVEIKILRPPREKEGIKILEFNDYELYKFYNGEKIKVWPVWEKIYKTKRFSPLTAELLYEYEIRAREATYESDFEAIAELEQYHYASQKEKVALWRCEKCGIIIEANTKPICPKCKTDKHVHILEIKGSTPASRFLLLELVKREEYEPRVLAYVRVDPPIPLMHRKLPNGEIDKNIREKVFPKDWLKPSFWPEKIMYELFVELRKKYPKKIARSLLWEKAKERALRESNTAGARIARVVVHPDYRSDGLGQLSVKAALEWIAERRIPEMRKKKHFVETIAQMARYNPFFEKVGFRYVWETASGRPVLIYPLTEEAKEYLENYFKNDPYAPKEPLWKPSYGKVEPLNGPIVFKNVSKVFESELDIKGLPEEIQDLLKAFGVRHRVIQRPVLRNLNFEIKPGEVIVVVGASGAGKTTLLRLILGAIMKYWEEKYRPTNGEIKVPDNAKVSVLIPGEFEPEFGSESILEHVYRKIRDLNAAVEVLNRAGLSDAVLYRAKFSELSTGQKERAKIASLLAEKPNLILIDEFAAHLDTLTAMRVARKVAEIIREAGITAVIITHRPEVVKALDPDRILFVGYGTAIMKDKL
;
A
#
# COMPACT_ATOMS: atom_id res chain seq x y z
N MET A 1 30.75 -21.46 -23.18
CA MET A 1 30.58 -22.91 -23.51
C MET A 1 29.22 -23.36 -23.02
N LEU A 2 28.50 -24.20 -23.78
CA LEU A 2 27.23 -24.80 -23.34
C LEU A 2 27.46 -26.27 -22.99
N ILE A 3 26.93 -26.70 -21.86
CA ILE A 3 27.13 -28.05 -21.33
C ILE A 3 25.77 -28.58 -20.88
N ARG A 4 25.38 -29.76 -21.35
CA ARG A 4 24.20 -30.47 -20.84
C ARG A 4 24.64 -31.55 -19.86
N GLY A 5 23.89 -31.68 -18.78
CA GLY A 5 24.19 -32.64 -17.72
C GLY A 5 22.97 -32.98 -16.90
N LYS A 6 23.21 -33.78 -15.87
CA LYS A 6 22.20 -34.15 -14.88
C LYS A 6 22.65 -33.71 -13.50
N VAL A 7 21.71 -33.26 -12.70
CA VAL A 7 21.97 -32.94 -11.29
C VAL A 7 22.35 -34.24 -10.58
N LYS A 8 23.52 -34.24 -9.95
CA LYS A 8 24.01 -35.33 -9.10
C LYS A 8 23.58 -35.10 -7.65
N GLU A 9 23.75 -33.88 -7.16
CA GLU A 9 23.42 -33.54 -5.78
C GLU A 9 23.00 -32.08 -5.64
N SER A 10 22.11 -31.80 -4.70
CA SER A 10 21.74 -30.45 -4.28
C SER A 10 21.90 -30.30 -2.76
N LYS A 11 22.70 -29.32 -2.34
CA LYS A 11 23.00 -29.04 -0.93
C LYS A 11 22.59 -27.63 -0.56
N ILE A 12 21.88 -27.50 0.57
CA ILE A 12 21.71 -26.24 1.30
C ILE A 12 22.38 -26.40 2.67
N PRO A 13 23.37 -25.56 3.03
CA PRO A 13 23.97 -25.60 4.36
C PRO A 13 22.91 -25.36 5.43
N LYS A 14 22.59 -26.41 6.20
CA LYS A 14 21.43 -26.44 7.11
C LYS A 14 21.51 -25.44 8.28
N PHE A 15 22.70 -24.93 8.61
CA PHE A 15 22.94 -24.24 9.88
C PHE A 15 23.67 -22.89 9.81
N LYS A 16 24.14 -22.45 8.63
CA LYS A 16 24.87 -21.19 8.45
C LYS A 16 24.19 -20.24 7.46
N HIS A 17 23.89 -20.74 6.26
CA HIS A 17 23.36 -19.92 5.17
C HIS A 17 22.24 -20.69 4.48
N ARG A 18 21.03 -20.65 5.04
CA ARG A 18 19.84 -21.28 4.43
C ARG A 18 19.56 -20.77 3.00
N TRP A 19 20.15 -19.62 2.68
CA TRP A 19 20.00 -18.88 1.43
C TRP A 19 21.17 -19.07 0.46
N PHE A 20 22.18 -19.85 0.83
CA PHE A 20 23.25 -20.32 -0.05
C PHE A 20 22.96 -21.76 -0.48
N GLY A 21 23.17 -22.05 -1.75
CA GLY A 21 22.95 -23.36 -2.35
C GLY A 21 24.14 -23.79 -3.17
N VAL A 22 24.40 -25.09 -3.15
CA VAL A 22 25.40 -25.74 -4.02
C VAL A 22 24.69 -26.80 -4.83
N LEU A 23 24.87 -26.74 -6.15
CA LEU A 23 24.37 -27.75 -7.08
C LEU A 23 25.56 -28.45 -7.72
N GLU A 24 25.61 -29.77 -7.65
CA GLU A 24 26.58 -30.59 -8.36
C GLU A 24 25.91 -31.20 -9.60
N VAL A 25 26.50 -30.96 -10.77
CA VAL A 25 26.02 -31.39 -12.07
C VAL A 25 27.07 -32.27 -12.72
N GLU A 26 26.67 -33.45 -13.15
CA GLU A 26 27.52 -34.35 -13.92
C GLU A 26 27.27 -34.14 -15.41
N ALA A 27 28.34 -33.85 -16.15
CA ALA A 27 28.28 -33.60 -17.58
C ALA A 27 29.59 -34.00 -18.25
N ASN A 28 29.52 -34.73 -19.37
CA ASN A 28 30.68 -35.17 -20.15
C ASN A 28 31.76 -35.92 -19.32
N GLY A 29 31.34 -36.68 -18.29
CA GLY A 29 32.25 -37.40 -17.40
C GLY A 29 32.93 -36.52 -16.33
N GLU A 30 32.59 -35.24 -16.25
CA GLU A 30 33.13 -34.29 -15.28
C GLU A 30 32.05 -33.82 -14.30
N THR A 31 32.47 -33.43 -13.10
CA THR A 31 31.59 -32.84 -12.09
C THR A 31 31.75 -31.33 -12.03
N TYR A 32 30.65 -30.61 -12.23
CA TYR A 32 30.54 -29.17 -12.12
C TYR A 32 29.84 -28.80 -10.81
N ARG A 33 30.52 -28.02 -9.96
CA ARG A 33 29.95 -27.49 -8.71
C ARG A 33 29.56 -26.03 -8.90
N LEU A 34 28.27 -25.76 -8.83
CA LEU A 34 27.67 -24.45 -9.05
C LEU A 34 27.30 -23.82 -7.72
N TYR A 35 27.84 -22.64 -7.43
CA TYR A 35 27.40 -21.83 -6.29
C TYR A 35 26.24 -20.91 -6.69
N MET A 36 25.17 -20.96 -5.91
CA MET A 36 23.94 -20.18 -6.11
C MET A 36 23.24 -19.87 -4.79
N SER A 37 22.03 -19.30 -4.87
CA SER A 37 21.18 -19.11 -3.70
C SER A 37 20.45 -20.40 -3.29
N GLY A 38 19.57 -20.28 -2.29
CA GLY A 38 18.66 -21.34 -1.84
C GLY A 38 17.71 -21.89 -2.93
N ILE A 39 17.79 -21.40 -4.16
CA ILE A 39 17.17 -21.99 -5.36
C ILE A 39 17.57 -23.46 -5.55
N ALA A 40 18.78 -23.84 -5.10
CA ALA A 40 19.28 -25.21 -5.20
C ALA A 40 18.29 -26.26 -4.68
N GLN A 41 17.49 -25.99 -3.63
CA GLN A 41 16.50 -26.95 -3.09
C GLN A 41 15.45 -27.44 -4.09
N TRP A 42 15.24 -26.71 -5.18
CA TRP A 42 14.25 -27.05 -6.20
C TRP A 42 14.77 -28.00 -7.28
N PHE A 43 16.05 -28.38 -7.19
CA PHE A 43 16.65 -29.41 -8.03
C PHE A 43 16.60 -30.76 -7.35
N LEU A 44 16.24 -31.77 -8.13
CA LEU A 44 16.29 -33.18 -7.75
C LEU A 44 17.47 -33.85 -8.44
N GLU A 45 17.98 -34.90 -7.81
CA GLU A 45 18.91 -35.82 -8.48
C GLU A 45 18.26 -36.35 -9.76
N GLY A 46 19.03 -36.34 -10.86
CA GLY A 46 18.59 -36.73 -12.19
C GLY A 46 17.91 -35.62 -13.00
N ASP A 47 17.61 -34.44 -12.42
CA ASP A 47 17.07 -33.31 -13.19
C ASP A 47 18.02 -32.95 -14.34
N GLU A 48 17.46 -32.83 -15.55
CA GLU A 48 18.22 -32.40 -16.72
C GLU A 48 18.45 -30.90 -16.71
N VAL A 49 19.71 -30.50 -16.90
CA VAL A 49 20.13 -29.11 -16.85
C VAL A 49 21.09 -28.78 -17.99
N GLU A 50 21.12 -27.51 -18.36
CA GLU A 50 22.11 -26.96 -19.27
C GLU A 50 22.81 -25.76 -18.61
N ILE A 51 24.13 -25.83 -18.57
CA ILE A 51 25.02 -24.81 -18.01
C ILE A 51 25.61 -24.03 -19.18
N LYS A 52 25.38 -22.73 -19.21
CA LYS A 52 26.12 -21.80 -20.07
C LYS A 52 27.25 -21.20 -19.27
N ILE A 53 28.46 -21.68 -19.48
CA ILE A 53 29.67 -21.14 -18.87
C ILE A 53 30.01 -19.80 -19.53
N LEU A 54 30.04 -18.76 -18.70
CA LEU A 54 30.41 -17.38 -19.03
C LEU A 54 31.89 -17.09 -18.74
N ARG A 55 32.44 -17.72 -17.68
CA ARG A 55 33.85 -17.61 -17.28
C ARG A 55 34.44 -18.98 -17.00
N PRO A 56 35.74 -19.22 -17.27
CA PRO A 56 36.35 -20.53 -17.04
C PRO A 56 36.18 -21.01 -15.59
N PRO A 57 35.81 -22.27 -15.36
CA PRO A 57 35.67 -22.81 -14.01
C PRO A 57 37.03 -22.91 -13.32
N ARG A 58 37.05 -22.74 -12.00
CA ARG A 58 38.23 -23.09 -11.19
C ARG A 58 38.22 -24.58 -10.95
N GLU A 59 39.39 -25.20 -10.91
CA GLU A 59 39.49 -26.64 -10.65
C GLU A 59 40.08 -26.91 -9.27
N LYS A 60 39.43 -27.81 -8.52
CA LYS A 60 39.95 -28.28 -7.23
C LYS A 60 39.53 -29.73 -7.04
N GLU A 61 40.50 -30.62 -6.78
CA GLU A 61 40.26 -32.04 -6.51
C GLU A 61 39.42 -32.72 -7.61
N GLY A 62 39.64 -32.37 -8.89
CA GLY A 62 38.91 -32.92 -10.03
C GLY A 62 37.47 -32.39 -10.21
N ILE A 63 37.08 -31.35 -9.46
CA ILE A 63 35.77 -30.70 -9.54
C ILE A 63 35.92 -29.32 -10.18
N LYS A 64 35.11 -29.04 -11.20
CA LYS A 64 35.02 -27.73 -11.87
C LYS A 64 34.04 -26.83 -11.13
N ILE A 65 34.54 -25.80 -10.46
CA ILE A 65 33.79 -24.88 -9.61
C ILE A 65 33.44 -23.62 -10.40
N LEU A 66 32.16 -23.25 -10.40
CA LEU A 66 31.63 -22.02 -10.98
C LEU A 66 30.99 -21.17 -9.88
N GLU A 67 31.46 -19.92 -9.73
CA GLU A 67 30.89 -18.94 -8.81
C GLU A 67 29.63 -18.29 -9.39
N PHE A 68 28.96 -17.45 -8.60
CA PHE A 68 27.64 -16.86 -8.89
C PHE A 68 27.53 -16.19 -10.27
N ASN A 69 28.60 -15.57 -10.77
CA ASN A 69 28.59 -14.80 -12.03
C ASN A 69 29.26 -15.54 -13.20
N ASP A 70 29.70 -16.78 -12.99
CA ASP A 70 30.49 -17.52 -13.97
C ASP A 70 29.61 -18.31 -14.94
N TYR A 71 28.30 -18.40 -14.71
CA TYR A 71 27.40 -19.26 -15.48
C TYR A 71 25.95 -18.75 -15.55
N GLU A 72 25.23 -19.25 -16.54
CA GLU A 72 23.77 -19.33 -16.52
C GLU A 72 23.34 -20.80 -16.40
N LEU A 73 22.23 -21.06 -15.73
CA LEU A 73 21.68 -22.41 -15.55
C LEU A 73 20.26 -22.46 -16.08
N TYR A 74 20.00 -23.49 -16.88
CA TYR A 74 18.69 -23.80 -17.43
C TYR A 74 18.27 -25.18 -16.95
N LYS A 75 17.00 -25.34 -16.58
CA LYS A 75 16.37 -26.60 -16.21
C LYS A 75 15.43 -27.04 -17.33
N PHE A 76 15.36 -28.32 -17.61
CA PHE A 76 14.35 -28.88 -18.52
C PHE A 76 13.20 -29.50 -17.74
N TYR A 77 11.98 -29.26 -18.20
CA TYR A 77 10.79 -29.90 -17.66
C TYR A 77 9.81 -30.18 -18.79
N ASN A 78 9.47 -31.46 -19.01
CA ASN A 78 8.66 -31.92 -20.14
C ASN A 78 9.15 -31.39 -21.50
N GLY A 79 10.48 -31.38 -21.71
CA GLY A 79 11.10 -30.88 -22.94
C GLY A 79 11.21 -29.35 -23.04
N GLU A 80 10.55 -28.59 -22.16
CA GLU A 80 10.64 -27.13 -22.15
C GLU A 80 11.84 -26.65 -21.32
N LYS A 81 12.56 -25.66 -21.87
CA LYS A 81 13.74 -25.06 -21.25
C LYS A 81 13.36 -23.86 -20.39
N ILE A 82 13.77 -23.86 -19.13
CA ILE A 82 13.46 -22.82 -18.14
C ILE A 82 14.77 -22.22 -17.65
N LYS A 83 14.93 -20.89 -17.76
CA LYS A 83 16.10 -20.23 -17.16
C LYS A 83 15.94 -20.20 -15.64
N VAL A 84 16.91 -20.71 -14.90
CA VAL A 84 16.88 -20.74 -13.42
C VAL A 84 17.94 -19.81 -12.83
N TRP A 85 19.09 -19.68 -13.48
CA TRP A 85 20.18 -18.81 -13.04
C TRP A 85 20.75 -17.97 -14.20
N PRO A 86 21.11 -16.69 -14.01
CA PRO A 86 20.90 -15.87 -12.81
C PRO A 86 19.42 -15.72 -12.46
N VAL A 87 19.19 -15.27 -11.22
CA VAL A 87 17.84 -15.03 -10.70
C VAL A 87 17.07 -14.05 -11.58
N TRP A 88 15.74 -14.07 -11.48
CA TRP A 88 14.94 -13.10 -12.24
C TRP A 88 15.20 -11.69 -11.77
N GLU A 89 15.30 -10.79 -12.73
CA GLU A 89 15.54 -9.38 -12.52
C GLU A 89 14.91 -8.59 -13.67
N LYS A 90 14.27 -7.48 -13.33
CA LYS A 90 13.81 -6.49 -14.30
C LYS A 90 13.84 -5.10 -13.68
N ILE A 91 14.25 -4.11 -14.49
CA ILE A 91 14.21 -2.71 -14.10
C ILE A 91 12.93 -2.09 -14.65
N TYR A 92 12.20 -1.43 -13.78
CA TYR A 92 11.00 -0.67 -14.10
C TYR A 92 11.30 0.81 -13.96
N LYS A 93 10.91 1.58 -14.97
CA LYS A 93 10.93 3.03 -14.88
C LYS A 93 9.58 3.49 -14.36
N THR A 94 9.57 4.08 -13.18
CA THR A 94 8.39 4.76 -12.65
C THR A 94 8.62 6.26 -12.70
N LYS A 95 7.63 6.98 -13.23
CA LYS A 95 7.68 8.42 -13.40
C LYS A 95 7.27 9.08 -12.09
N ARG A 96 8.17 9.87 -11.49
CA ARG A 96 7.80 10.76 -10.40
C ARG A 96 7.56 12.14 -11.01
N PHE A 97 6.32 12.57 -10.96
CA PHE A 97 5.93 13.89 -11.46
C PHE A 97 6.20 14.94 -10.39
N SER A 98 6.71 16.08 -10.84
CA SER A 98 6.70 17.37 -10.18
C SER A 98 5.36 17.58 -9.54
N PRO A 99 5.33 17.58 -8.21
CA PRO A 99 4.15 17.99 -7.53
C PRO A 99 3.81 19.44 -7.95
N LEU A 100 4.81 20.31 -8.10
CA LEU A 100 4.59 21.72 -8.39
C LEU A 100 3.99 22.01 -9.77
N THR A 101 4.51 21.34 -10.80
CA THR A 101 4.18 21.65 -12.20
C THR A 101 3.42 20.54 -12.90
N ALA A 102 3.19 19.39 -12.25
CA ALA A 102 2.76 18.13 -12.87
C ALA A 102 3.65 17.65 -14.04
N GLU A 103 4.80 18.30 -14.27
CA GLU A 103 5.83 17.86 -15.19
C GLU A 103 6.56 16.65 -14.60
N LEU A 104 7.35 15.93 -15.38
CA LEU A 104 8.18 14.86 -14.85
C LEU A 104 9.35 15.44 -14.03
N LEU A 105 9.48 15.13 -12.72
CA LEU A 105 10.67 15.53 -11.95
C LEU A 105 11.87 14.68 -12.34
N TYR A 106 11.69 13.38 -12.21
CA TYR A 106 12.68 12.38 -12.59
C TYR A 106 12.00 11.00 -12.68
N GLU A 107 12.63 10.09 -13.39
CA GLU A 107 12.24 8.68 -13.39
C GLU A 107 13.07 7.95 -12.34
N TYR A 108 12.39 7.27 -11.41
CA TYR A 108 13.06 6.30 -10.57
C TYR A 108 13.11 4.96 -11.30
N GLU A 109 14.29 4.36 -11.27
CA GLU A 109 14.51 2.99 -11.69
C GLU A 109 14.33 2.09 -10.48
N ILE A 110 13.30 1.26 -10.54
CA ILE A 110 13.01 0.25 -9.53
C ILE A 110 13.46 -1.09 -10.08
N ARG A 111 14.46 -1.67 -9.43
CA ARG A 111 14.95 -3.01 -9.75
C ARG A 111 14.12 -4.03 -8.99
N ALA A 112 13.27 -4.76 -9.71
CA ALA A 112 12.61 -5.92 -9.16
C ALA A 112 13.51 -7.13 -9.38
N ARG A 113 13.90 -7.84 -8.30
CA ARG A 113 14.71 -9.05 -8.41
C ARG A 113 14.39 -10.04 -7.32
N GLU A 114 14.66 -11.31 -7.58
CA GLU A 114 14.49 -12.33 -6.57
C GLU A 114 15.56 -12.25 -5.46
N ALA A 115 15.14 -12.47 -4.21
CA ALA A 115 15.99 -12.46 -3.03
C ALA A 115 17.06 -13.57 -3.12
N THR A 116 18.31 -13.20 -2.89
CA THR A 116 19.47 -14.06 -3.14
C THR A 116 20.39 -14.11 -1.92
N TYR A 117 20.66 -12.95 -1.30
CA TYR A 117 21.65 -12.81 -0.25
C TYR A 117 21.02 -12.79 1.14
N GLU A 118 21.81 -13.08 2.18
CA GLU A 118 21.31 -13.02 3.56
C GLU A 118 20.73 -11.64 3.90
N SER A 119 21.40 -10.56 3.48
CA SER A 119 20.95 -9.17 3.66
C SER A 119 19.59 -8.87 3.01
N ASP A 120 19.18 -9.65 1.99
CA ASP A 120 17.86 -9.56 1.39
C ASP A 120 16.78 -10.06 2.36
N PHE A 121 17.04 -11.16 3.05
CA PHE A 121 16.12 -11.71 4.04
C PHE A 121 16.10 -10.90 5.34
N GLU A 122 17.23 -10.30 5.73
CA GLU A 122 17.27 -9.29 6.79
C GLU A 122 16.34 -8.11 6.45
N ALA A 123 16.46 -7.55 5.24
CA ALA A 123 15.58 -6.47 4.77
C ALA A 123 14.10 -6.88 4.67
N ILE A 124 13.79 -8.13 4.28
CA ILE A 124 12.42 -8.65 4.29
C ILE A 124 11.88 -8.70 5.72
N ALA A 125 12.66 -9.17 6.69
CA ALA A 125 12.25 -9.22 8.09
C ALA A 125 11.99 -7.81 8.64
N GLU A 126 12.83 -6.84 8.29
CA GLU A 126 12.61 -5.43 8.63
C GLU A 126 11.35 -4.88 7.98
N LEU A 127 11.07 -5.16 6.72
CA LEU A 127 9.83 -4.70 6.08
C LEU A 127 8.58 -5.38 6.65
N GLU A 128 8.66 -6.67 7.02
CA GLU A 128 7.53 -7.44 7.54
C GLU A 128 6.98 -6.88 8.85
N GLN A 129 7.77 -6.12 9.62
CA GLN A 129 7.29 -5.43 10.82
C GLN A 129 6.21 -4.38 10.50
N TYR A 130 6.19 -3.84 9.27
CA TYR A 130 5.16 -2.91 8.80
C TYR A 130 3.90 -3.62 8.26
N HIS A 131 3.82 -4.94 8.39
CA HIS A 131 2.67 -5.72 7.94
C HIS A 131 1.55 -5.73 8.99
N TYR A 132 0.50 -4.93 8.75
CA TYR A 132 -0.69 -4.82 9.62
C TYR A 132 -1.43 -6.12 9.96
N ALA A 133 -1.24 -7.17 9.15
CA ALA A 133 -1.90 -8.47 9.32
C ALA A 133 -1.00 -9.50 10.03
N SER A 134 0.16 -9.10 10.55
CA SER A 134 0.99 -9.98 11.39
C SER A 134 0.51 -9.92 12.83
N GLN A 135 0.01 -11.04 13.37
CA GLN A 135 -0.28 -11.20 14.80
C GLN A 135 0.99 -11.39 15.66
N LYS A 136 2.19 -11.37 15.06
CA LYS A 136 3.44 -11.71 15.73
C LYS A 136 4.17 -10.43 16.15
N GLU A 137 4.49 -10.30 17.44
CA GLU A 137 5.33 -9.22 17.97
C GLU A 137 6.76 -9.26 17.41
N LYS A 138 7.26 -10.47 17.12
CA LYS A 138 8.60 -10.73 16.57
C LYS A 138 8.50 -11.61 15.33
N VAL A 139 8.91 -11.09 14.17
CA VAL A 139 8.66 -11.67 12.85
C VAL A 139 9.76 -12.61 12.34
N ALA A 140 10.96 -12.58 12.92
CA ALA A 140 12.08 -13.42 12.51
C ALA A 140 12.77 -14.17 13.67
N LEU A 141 13.36 -15.30 13.32
CA LEU A 141 14.27 -16.08 14.17
C LEU A 141 15.70 -15.87 13.67
N TRP A 142 16.59 -15.60 14.61
CA TRP A 142 18.02 -15.39 14.39
C TRP A 142 18.80 -16.44 15.15
N ARG A 143 19.97 -16.83 14.65
CA ARG A 143 20.85 -17.79 15.32
C ARG A 143 22.26 -17.25 15.40
N CYS A 144 22.86 -17.33 16.58
CA CYS A 144 24.29 -17.08 16.74
C CYS A 144 25.06 -18.36 16.35
N GLU A 145 25.95 -18.31 15.34
CA GLU A 145 26.76 -19.46 14.96
C GLU A 145 27.80 -19.83 16.03
N LYS A 146 28.27 -18.86 16.82
CA LYS A 146 29.31 -19.06 17.83
C LYS A 146 28.79 -19.81 19.07
N CYS A 147 27.60 -19.47 19.57
CA CYS A 147 27.06 -20.08 20.80
C CYS A 147 25.76 -20.88 20.58
N GLY A 148 25.25 -20.93 19.34
CA GLY A 148 24.06 -21.70 18.96
C GLY A 148 22.72 -21.14 19.43
N ILE A 149 22.69 -20.01 20.17
CA ILE A 149 21.44 -19.46 20.71
C ILE A 149 20.52 -18.99 19.58
N ILE A 150 19.22 -19.27 19.72
CA ILE A 150 18.16 -18.75 18.84
C ILE A 150 17.51 -17.54 19.52
N ILE A 151 17.33 -16.46 18.77
CA ILE A 151 16.84 -15.16 19.25
C ILE A 151 15.66 -14.75 18.39
N GLU A 152 14.57 -14.34 19.02
CA GLU A 152 13.45 -13.73 18.31
C GLU A 152 13.63 -12.21 18.26
N ALA A 153 13.61 -11.62 17.05
CA ALA A 153 13.74 -10.18 16.84
C ALA A 153 13.22 -9.77 15.44
N ASN A 154 12.85 -8.50 15.27
CA ASN A 154 12.43 -7.93 13.97
C ASN A 154 13.63 -7.44 13.14
N THR A 155 14.65 -6.90 13.82
CA THR A 155 15.93 -6.48 13.26
C THR A 155 17.04 -7.41 13.73
N LYS A 156 18.22 -7.31 13.11
CA LYS A 156 19.40 -8.09 13.50
C LYS A 156 19.77 -7.82 14.96
N PRO A 157 19.66 -8.81 15.87
CA PRO A 157 19.89 -8.57 17.28
C PRO A 157 21.37 -8.77 17.64
N ILE A 158 21.82 -8.07 18.69
CA ILE A 158 23.08 -8.39 19.36
C ILE A 158 22.91 -9.70 20.12
N CYS A 159 23.83 -10.66 19.96
CA CYS A 159 23.76 -11.91 20.69
C CYS A 159 23.89 -11.65 22.21
N PRO A 160 22.94 -12.12 23.05
CA PRO A 160 22.98 -11.83 24.49
C PRO A 160 24.15 -12.51 25.21
N LYS A 161 24.65 -13.63 24.65
CA LYS A 161 25.82 -14.37 25.16
C LYS A 161 27.15 -13.85 24.61
N CYS A 162 27.22 -13.60 23.31
CA CYS A 162 28.48 -13.19 22.65
C CYS A 162 28.69 -11.67 22.61
N LYS A 163 27.68 -10.87 22.97
CA LYS A 163 27.68 -9.40 22.97
C LYS A 163 28.10 -8.77 21.64
N THR A 164 27.82 -9.48 20.54
CA THR A 164 28.07 -9.02 19.17
C THR A 164 27.03 -9.63 18.23
N ASP A 165 26.75 -8.96 17.13
CA ASP A 165 25.92 -9.38 16.01
C ASP A 165 26.73 -10.02 14.86
N LYS A 166 28.07 -9.96 14.90
CA LYS A 166 28.97 -10.49 13.86
C LYS A 166 28.74 -11.96 13.51
N HIS A 167 28.26 -12.74 14.47
CA HIS A 167 27.98 -14.17 14.34
C HIS A 167 26.48 -14.48 14.29
N VAL A 168 25.63 -13.45 14.22
CA VAL A 168 24.18 -13.60 14.25
C VAL A 168 23.65 -13.58 12.82
N HIS A 169 22.98 -14.66 12.46
CA HIS A 169 22.45 -14.90 11.11
C HIS A 169 20.94 -15.09 11.14
N ILE A 170 20.26 -14.64 10.10
CA ILE A 170 18.81 -14.85 9.99
C ILE A 170 18.51 -16.32 9.66
N LEU A 171 17.72 -16.97 10.51
CA LEU A 171 17.39 -18.39 10.39
C LEU A 171 16.07 -18.61 9.65
N GLU A 172 15.05 -17.82 9.97
CA GLU A 172 13.71 -17.96 9.42
C GLU A 172 12.88 -16.68 9.56
N ILE A 173 12.10 -16.35 8.54
CA ILE A 173 11.01 -15.37 8.62
C ILE A 173 9.74 -16.13 9.00
N LYS A 174 9.22 -15.90 10.20
CA LYS A 174 8.16 -16.72 10.79
C LYS A 174 6.90 -16.71 9.93
N GLY A 175 6.42 -17.88 9.53
CA GLY A 175 5.20 -18.02 8.72
C GLY A 175 5.43 -17.90 7.22
N SER A 176 6.69 -17.83 6.78
CA SER A 176 7.09 -18.32 5.47
C SER A 176 7.28 -19.84 5.53
N THR A 177 7.00 -20.52 4.44
CA THR A 177 7.37 -21.93 4.26
C THR A 177 8.72 -22.02 3.53
N PRO A 178 9.43 -23.15 3.61
CA PRO A 178 10.63 -23.38 2.79
C PRO A 178 10.38 -23.29 1.28
N ALA A 179 9.14 -23.53 0.85
CA ALA A 179 8.71 -23.38 -0.54
C ALA A 179 8.48 -21.91 -0.96
N SER A 180 8.53 -20.96 -0.02
CA SER A 180 8.29 -19.55 -0.33
C SER A 180 9.46 -18.99 -1.14
N ARG A 181 9.13 -18.20 -2.15
CA ARG A 181 10.09 -17.41 -2.92
C ARG A 181 9.78 -15.93 -2.69
N PHE A 182 10.81 -15.09 -2.72
CA PHE A 182 10.66 -13.67 -2.40
C PHE A 182 11.18 -12.80 -3.54
N LEU A 183 10.34 -11.88 -4.02
CA LEU A 183 10.72 -10.83 -4.95
C LEU A 183 10.93 -9.54 -4.18
N LEU A 184 12.07 -8.90 -4.36
CA LEU A 184 12.39 -7.59 -3.82
C LEU A 184 12.18 -6.51 -4.87
N LEU A 185 11.80 -5.31 -4.43
CA LEU A 185 11.84 -4.09 -5.22
C LEU A 185 12.82 -3.12 -4.56
N GLU A 186 13.88 -2.82 -5.29
CA GLU A 186 14.99 -1.96 -4.84
C GLU A 186 15.01 -0.67 -5.61
N LEU A 187 15.43 0.41 -4.96
CA LEU A 187 15.70 1.68 -5.62
C LEU A 187 17.13 1.65 -6.19
N VAL A 188 17.28 1.78 -7.52
CA VAL A 188 18.59 1.69 -8.20
C VAL A 188 19.48 2.87 -7.85
N LYS A 189 18.90 4.08 -7.88
CA LYS A 189 19.57 5.34 -7.53
C LYS A 189 18.88 5.88 -6.28
N ARG A 190 19.48 5.61 -5.12
CA ARG A 190 18.96 6.00 -3.82
C ARG A 190 19.90 7.00 -3.15
N GLU A 191 19.34 7.93 -2.38
CA GLU A 191 20.12 8.73 -1.44
C GLU A 191 20.56 7.86 -0.25
N GLU A 192 21.61 8.27 0.47
CA GLU A 192 22.18 7.47 1.58
C GLU A 192 21.16 7.15 2.69
N TYR A 193 20.22 8.07 2.91
CA TYR A 193 19.15 7.95 3.90
C TYR A 193 17.94 7.11 3.43
N GLU A 194 17.83 6.80 2.14
CA GLU A 194 16.70 6.03 1.60
C GLU A 194 16.89 4.52 1.80
N PRO A 195 15.81 3.77 2.10
CA PRO A 195 15.92 2.33 2.28
C PRO A 195 16.32 1.64 0.97
N ARG A 196 17.20 0.62 1.06
CA ARG A 196 17.62 -0.19 -0.10
C ARG A 196 16.45 -0.93 -0.74
N VAL A 197 15.59 -1.54 0.09
CA VAL A 197 14.45 -2.35 -0.33
C VAL A 197 13.17 -1.60 0.03
N LEU A 198 12.36 -1.28 -0.98
CA LEU A 198 11.13 -0.51 -0.81
C LEU A 198 9.91 -1.41 -0.60
N ALA A 199 9.93 -2.61 -1.19
CA ALA A 199 8.84 -3.57 -1.11
C ALA A 199 9.34 -4.99 -1.32
N TYR A 200 8.54 -5.95 -0.87
CA TYR A 200 8.73 -7.34 -1.22
C TYR A 200 7.40 -8.06 -1.50
N VAL A 201 7.46 -9.09 -2.34
CA VAL A 201 6.34 -10.00 -2.62
C VAL A 201 6.76 -11.42 -2.25
N ARG A 202 5.92 -12.11 -1.48
CA ARG A 202 6.10 -13.53 -1.20
C ARG A 202 5.19 -14.37 -2.07
N VAL A 203 5.78 -15.32 -2.78
CA VAL A 203 5.07 -16.28 -3.61
C VAL A 203 5.22 -17.67 -3.01
N ASP A 204 4.09 -18.32 -2.77
CA ASP A 204 4.00 -19.68 -2.22
C ASP A 204 3.31 -20.59 -3.26
N PRO A 205 3.46 -21.92 -3.18
CA PRO A 205 2.58 -22.82 -3.90
C PRO A 205 1.11 -22.60 -3.46
N PRO A 206 0.11 -22.88 -4.32
CA PRO A 206 -1.29 -22.83 -3.93
C PRO A 206 -1.54 -23.73 -2.71
N ILE A 207 -2.47 -23.32 -1.86
CA ILE A 207 -2.87 -24.14 -0.70
C ILE A 207 -3.40 -25.50 -1.22
N PRO A 208 -3.21 -26.63 -0.55
CA PRO A 208 -3.69 -27.93 -1.04
C PRO A 208 -5.21 -28.01 -1.23
N LEU A 209 -5.99 -27.57 -0.24
CA LEU A 209 -7.45 -27.64 -0.23
C LEU A 209 -8.05 -26.25 0.00
N MET A 210 -9.09 -25.92 -0.75
CA MET A 210 -9.86 -24.69 -0.55
C MET A 210 -11.34 -25.00 -0.68
N HIS A 211 -12.09 -24.64 0.35
CA HIS A 211 -13.53 -24.69 0.35
C HIS A 211 -14.07 -23.26 0.24
N ARG A 212 -15.19 -23.08 -0.45
CA ARG A 212 -15.89 -21.81 -0.59
C ARG A 212 -17.03 -21.72 0.42
N LYS A 213 -17.23 -20.55 1.02
CA LYS A 213 -18.45 -20.25 1.78
C LYS A 213 -19.51 -19.71 0.81
N LEU A 214 -20.69 -20.32 0.80
CA LEU A 214 -21.83 -19.85 0.01
C LEU A 214 -22.62 -18.77 0.77
N PRO A 215 -23.42 -17.92 0.08
CA PRO A 215 -24.23 -16.89 0.73
C PRO A 215 -25.23 -17.43 1.77
N ASN A 216 -25.72 -18.66 1.58
CA ASN A 216 -26.60 -19.36 2.53
C ASN A 216 -25.85 -19.93 3.76
N GLY A 217 -24.52 -19.75 3.83
CA GLY A 217 -23.67 -20.26 4.92
C GLY A 217 -23.12 -21.67 4.72
N GLU A 218 -23.57 -22.40 3.68
CA GLU A 218 -23.06 -23.73 3.36
C GLU A 218 -21.61 -23.68 2.85
N ILE A 219 -20.90 -24.81 3.01
CA ILE A 219 -19.51 -24.94 2.60
C ILE A 219 -19.42 -25.80 1.35
N ASP A 220 -19.05 -25.17 0.24
CA ASP A 220 -18.78 -25.84 -1.02
C ASP A 220 -17.33 -26.33 -1.06
N LYS A 221 -17.13 -27.65 -1.02
CA LYS A 221 -15.81 -28.25 -0.84
C LYS A 221 -15.01 -28.28 -2.14
N ASN A 222 -13.70 -27.98 -2.04
CA ASN A 222 -12.72 -28.15 -3.10
C ASN A 222 -13.06 -27.33 -4.34
N ILE A 223 -13.53 -26.09 -4.14
CA ILE A 223 -14.02 -25.20 -5.20
C ILE A 223 -13.03 -25.06 -6.36
N ARG A 224 -11.72 -25.03 -6.08
CA ARG A 224 -10.69 -24.95 -7.13
C ARG A 224 -10.72 -26.14 -8.09
N GLU A 225 -10.95 -27.36 -7.60
CA GLU A 225 -11.05 -28.57 -8.44
C GLU A 225 -12.35 -28.60 -9.26
N LYS A 226 -13.33 -27.73 -8.96
CA LYS A 226 -14.55 -27.55 -9.75
C LYS A 226 -14.40 -26.51 -10.85
N VAL A 227 -13.47 -25.56 -10.67
CA VAL A 227 -13.23 -24.46 -11.62
C VAL A 227 -12.07 -24.78 -12.56
N PHE A 228 -11.01 -25.41 -12.06
CA PHE A 228 -9.78 -25.69 -12.82
C PHE A 228 -9.50 -27.19 -12.90
N PRO A 229 -8.71 -27.64 -13.90
CA PRO A 229 -8.25 -29.01 -14.00
C PRO A 229 -7.54 -29.49 -12.72
N LYS A 230 -7.82 -30.73 -12.32
CA LYS A 230 -7.28 -31.30 -11.07
C LYS A 230 -5.74 -31.40 -11.07
N ASP A 231 -5.16 -31.66 -12.24
CA ASP A 231 -3.71 -31.74 -12.44
C ASP A 231 -3.01 -30.37 -12.36
N TRP A 232 -3.74 -29.26 -12.50
CA TRP A 232 -3.19 -27.92 -12.24
C TRP A 232 -2.96 -27.68 -10.75
N LEU A 233 -3.71 -28.35 -9.89
CA LEU A 233 -3.69 -28.14 -8.45
C LEU A 233 -2.84 -29.17 -7.71
N LYS A 234 -2.43 -30.25 -8.40
CA LYS A 234 -1.75 -31.40 -7.79
C LYS A 234 -0.45 -31.78 -8.51
N PRO A 235 0.53 -32.30 -7.77
CA PRO A 235 0.61 -32.35 -6.30
C PRO A 235 0.90 -30.97 -5.68
N SER A 236 0.19 -30.62 -4.61
CA SER A 236 0.39 -29.38 -3.85
C SER A 236 1.41 -29.58 -2.72
N PHE A 237 2.11 -28.53 -2.31
CA PHE A 237 2.95 -28.54 -1.10
C PHE A 237 2.10 -28.76 0.17
N TRP A 238 2.12 -29.97 0.74
CA TRP A 238 1.32 -30.37 1.91
C TRP A 238 2.12 -31.20 2.94
N PRO A 239 3.09 -30.59 3.65
CA PRO A 239 3.96 -31.30 4.57
C PRO A 239 3.21 -31.98 5.72
N GLU A 240 2.06 -31.44 6.16
CA GLU A 240 1.26 -32.02 7.25
C GLU A 240 0.65 -33.38 6.87
N LYS A 241 0.18 -33.54 5.63
CA LYS A 241 -0.33 -34.82 5.14
C LYS A 241 0.80 -35.85 5.07
N ILE A 242 1.94 -35.44 4.53
CA ILE A 242 3.12 -36.31 4.42
C ILE A 242 3.65 -36.69 5.80
N MET A 243 3.61 -35.77 6.77
CA MET A 243 3.95 -36.09 8.15
C MET A 243 3.06 -37.18 8.72
N TYR A 244 1.74 -37.13 8.49
CA TYR A 244 0.83 -38.17 8.96
C TYR A 244 1.21 -39.54 8.35
N GLU A 245 1.45 -39.59 7.04
CA GLU A 245 1.90 -40.80 6.33
C GLU A 245 3.24 -41.33 6.90
N LEU A 246 4.25 -40.46 7.00
CA LEU A 246 5.57 -40.80 7.55
C LEU A 246 5.52 -41.19 9.02
N PHE A 247 4.59 -40.65 9.80
CA PHE A 247 4.47 -40.96 11.23
C PHE A 247 4.01 -42.40 11.42
N VAL A 248 3.06 -42.85 10.59
CA VAL A 248 2.58 -44.23 10.57
C VAL A 248 3.72 -45.18 10.20
N GLU A 249 4.56 -44.84 9.22
CA GLU A 249 5.71 -45.66 8.82
C GLU A 249 6.84 -45.66 9.86
N LEU A 250 7.21 -44.50 10.39
CA LEU A 250 8.32 -44.36 11.35
C LEU A 250 7.98 -44.94 12.72
N ARG A 251 6.71 -44.94 13.13
CA ARG A 251 6.26 -45.63 14.34
C ARG A 251 6.43 -47.14 14.28
N LYS A 252 6.50 -47.74 13.09
CA LYS A 252 6.83 -49.16 12.91
C LYS A 252 8.33 -49.44 13.12
N LYS A 253 9.20 -48.42 13.06
CA LYS A 253 10.67 -48.57 13.07
C LYS A 253 11.38 -47.91 14.25
N TYR A 254 10.78 -46.89 14.89
CA TYR A 254 11.43 -46.09 15.93
C TYR A 254 10.49 -45.71 17.10
N PRO A 255 11.06 -45.47 18.30
CA PRO A 255 10.33 -44.88 19.42
C PRO A 255 9.74 -43.50 19.09
N LYS A 256 8.59 -43.19 19.70
CA LYS A 256 7.75 -42.00 19.42
C LYS A 256 8.51 -40.66 19.44
N LYS A 257 9.51 -40.52 20.33
CA LYS A 257 10.28 -39.28 20.52
C LYS A 257 11.24 -39.00 19.36
N ILE A 258 11.95 -40.03 18.88
CA ILE A 258 12.88 -39.93 17.74
C ILE A 258 12.09 -39.76 16.44
N ALA A 259 10.99 -40.52 16.30
CA ALA A 259 10.09 -40.42 15.14
C ALA A 259 9.55 -38.98 14.96
N ARG A 260 9.18 -38.27 16.04
CA ARG A 260 8.67 -36.89 15.99
C ARG A 260 9.71 -35.85 15.53
N SER A 261 10.97 -35.97 15.95
CA SER A 261 12.02 -34.99 15.62
C SER A 261 12.42 -35.04 14.14
N LEU A 262 12.52 -36.25 13.57
CA LEU A 262 12.87 -36.46 12.15
C LEU A 262 11.70 -36.24 11.20
N LEU A 263 10.46 -36.28 11.71
CA LEU A 263 9.24 -36.25 10.91
C LEU A 263 9.10 -34.97 10.09
N TRP A 264 9.28 -33.82 10.74
CA TRP A 264 9.00 -32.52 10.13
C TRP A 264 9.97 -32.25 8.97
N GLU A 265 11.27 -32.47 9.18
CA GLU A 265 12.27 -32.24 8.14
C GLU A 265 12.11 -33.21 6.96
N LYS A 266 11.86 -34.51 7.21
CA LYS A 266 11.62 -35.47 6.12
C LYS A 266 10.34 -35.18 5.36
N ALA A 267 9.25 -34.83 6.04
CA ALA A 267 7.99 -34.49 5.40
C ALA A 267 8.11 -33.21 4.56
N LYS A 268 8.84 -32.21 5.08
CA LYS A 268 9.16 -30.97 4.39
C LYS A 268 10.01 -31.19 3.15
N GLU A 269 11.09 -31.97 3.25
CA GLU A 269 11.92 -32.32 2.10
C GLU A 269 11.08 -33.04 1.04
N ARG A 270 10.28 -34.04 1.43
CA ARG A 270 9.40 -34.77 0.51
C ARG A 270 8.33 -33.86 -0.14
N ALA A 271 7.68 -33.00 0.63
CA ALA A 271 6.69 -32.04 0.12
C ALA A 271 7.29 -31.10 -0.94
N LEU A 272 8.51 -30.62 -0.70
CA LEU A 272 9.21 -29.71 -1.61
C LEU A 272 9.61 -30.42 -2.91
N ARG A 273 10.04 -31.69 -2.81
CA ARG A 273 10.34 -32.52 -3.99
C ARG A 273 9.10 -32.83 -4.81
N GLU A 274 7.99 -33.18 -4.17
CA GLU A 274 6.77 -33.60 -4.85
C GLU A 274 5.98 -32.41 -5.40
N SER A 275 5.94 -31.25 -4.74
CA SER A 275 5.12 -30.10 -5.16
C SER A 275 5.35 -29.70 -6.61
N ASN A 276 4.26 -29.61 -7.38
CA ASN A 276 4.30 -29.24 -8.77
C ASN A 276 2.91 -28.83 -9.26
N THR A 277 2.56 -27.59 -9.00
CA THR A 277 1.26 -27.01 -9.37
C THR A 277 1.39 -26.12 -10.60
N ALA A 278 0.29 -25.94 -11.33
CA ALA A 278 0.16 -24.98 -12.42
C ALA A 278 -0.41 -23.62 -11.94
N GLY A 279 -0.79 -23.51 -10.68
CA GLY A 279 -1.09 -22.24 -10.02
C GLY A 279 0.11 -21.69 -9.24
N ALA A 280 0.05 -20.42 -8.87
CA ALA A 280 0.92 -19.82 -7.86
C ALA A 280 0.10 -18.94 -6.92
N ARG A 281 0.58 -18.69 -5.71
CA ARG A 281 -0.10 -17.82 -4.76
C ARG A 281 0.77 -16.65 -4.36
N ILE A 282 0.31 -15.43 -4.60
CA ILE A 282 0.86 -14.25 -3.92
C ILE A 282 0.33 -14.27 -2.49
N ALA A 283 1.20 -14.64 -1.55
CA ALA A 283 0.82 -14.82 -0.16
C ALA A 283 0.97 -13.53 0.65
N ARG A 284 1.93 -12.68 0.28
CA ARG A 284 2.22 -11.42 0.97
C ARG A 284 2.70 -10.38 -0.05
N VAL A 285 2.23 -9.15 0.12
CA VAL A 285 2.77 -7.96 -0.55
C VAL A 285 2.97 -6.93 0.54
N VAL A 286 4.21 -6.50 0.74
CA VAL A 286 4.55 -5.51 1.75
C VAL A 286 5.34 -4.40 1.08
N VAL A 287 4.91 -3.17 1.35
CA VAL A 287 5.51 -1.95 0.84
C VAL A 287 5.81 -1.06 2.03
N HIS A 288 6.99 -0.45 2.01
CA HIS A 288 7.44 0.51 3.02
C HIS A 288 6.38 1.62 3.19
N PRO A 289 6.01 2.00 4.44
CA PRO A 289 4.92 2.95 4.70
C PRO A 289 4.98 4.23 3.87
N ASP A 290 6.17 4.84 3.78
CA ASP A 290 6.39 6.11 3.06
C ASP A 290 6.20 6.02 1.54
N TYR A 291 6.28 4.80 0.98
CA TYR A 291 6.20 4.54 -0.46
C TYR A 291 4.88 3.90 -0.92
N ARG A 292 3.93 3.65 0.00
CA ARG A 292 2.65 3.00 -0.35
C ARG A 292 1.77 3.80 -1.29
N SER A 293 1.92 5.12 -1.27
CA SER A 293 1.09 6.03 -2.06
C SER A 293 1.57 6.22 -3.50
N ASP A 294 2.70 5.60 -3.88
CA ASP A 294 3.35 5.79 -5.20
C ASP A 294 3.01 4.71 -6.24
N GLY A 295 1.93 3.95 -6.03
CA GLY A 295 1.58 2.83 -6.90
C GLY A 295 2.58 1.66 -6.83
N LEU A 296 3.59 1.75 -5.94
CA LEU A 296 4.65 0.77 -5.81
C LEU A 296 4.12 -0.64 -5.54
N GLY A 297 3.07 -0.78 -4.74
CA GLY A 297 2.49 -2.11 -4.54
C GLY A 297 1.93 -2.71 -5.83
N GLN A 298 1.26 -1.91 -6.69
CA GLN A 298 0.69 -2.43 -7.94
C GLN A 298 1.82 -2.87 -8.87
N LEU A 299 2.90 -2.09 -8.89
CA LEU A 299 4.14 -2.47 -9.56
C LEU A 299 4.72 -3.77 -8.98
N SER A 300 4.76 -3.94 -7.65
CA SER A 300 5.22 -5.17 -7.00
C SER A 300 4.43 -6.38 -7.45
N VAL A 301 3.09 -6.27 -7.52
CA VAL A 301 2.23 -7.36 -8.00
C VAL A 301 2.48 -7.63 -9.48
N LYS A 302 2.54 -6.61 -10.33
CA LYS A 302 2.84 -6.76 -11.77
C LYS A 302 4.19 -7.47 -11.98
N ALA A 303 5.24 -7.03 -11.29
CA ALA A 303 6.55 -7.64 -11.35
C ALA A 303 6.54 -9.10 -10.88
N ALA A 304 5.76 -9.41 -9.84
CA ALA A 304 5.58 -10.79 -9.39
C ALA A 304 4.85 -11.65 -10.43
N LEU A 305 3.85 -11.13 -11.14
CA LEU A 305 3.17 -11.87 -12.21
C LEU A 305 4.13 -12.23 -13.35
N GLU A 306 4.96 -11.28 -13.79
CA GLU A 306 5.98 -11.53 -14.83
C GLU A 306 7.02 -12.57 -14.35
N TRP A 307 7.54 -12.40 -13.13
CA TRP A 307 8.47 -13.34 -12.52
C TRP A 307 7.89 -14.76 -12.42
N ILE A 308 6.63 -14.89 -11.99
CA ILE A 308 5.91 -16.17 -11.91
C ILE A 308 5.75 -16.79 -13.29
N ALA A 309 5.34 -16.02 -14.29
CA ALA A 309 5.10 -16.51 -15.64
C ALA A 309 6.41 -16.97 -16.31
N GLU A 310 7.46 -16.15 -16.26
CA GLU A 310 8.73 -16.41 -16.93
C GLU A 310 9.54 -17.51 -16.26
N ARG A 311 9.57 -17.56 -14.92
CA ARG A 311 10.40 -18.50 -14.16
C ARG A 311 9.63 -19.64 -13.52
N ARG A 312 8.31 -19.70 -13.70
CA ARG A 312 7.41 -20.75 -13.18
C ARG A 312 7.49 -20.90 -11.67
N ILE A 313 7.51 -19.77 -10.97
CA ILE A 313 7.69 -19.68 -9.52
C ILE A 313 6.45 -20.22 -8.80
N PRO A 314 6.60 -20.95 -7.70
CA PRO A 314 7.85 -21.18 -6.97
C PRO A 314 8.68 -22.40 -7.40
N GLU A 315 8.07 -23.43 -7.99
CA GLU A 315 8.72 -24.75 -8.17
C GLU A 315 9.64 -24.85 -9.39
N MET A 316 9.52 -23.93 -10.36
CA MET A 316 10.31 -23.89 -11.60
C MET A 316 10.15 -25.18 -12.44
N ARG A 317 8.91 -25.68 -12.56
CA ARG A 317 8.55 -26.94 -13.25
C ARG A 317 7.37 -26.75 -14.22
N LYS A 318 6.15 -27.12 -13.83
CA LYS A 318 4.94 -26.88 -14.63
C LYS A 318 4.78 -25.40 -14.96
N LYS A 319 4.32 -25.13 -16.17
CA LYS A 319 3.93 -23.78 -16.60
C LYS A 319 2.81 -23.25 -15.69
N LYS A 320 2.86 -21.95 -15.40
CA LYS A 320 1.88 -21.31 -14.52
C LYS A 320 0.74 -20.74 -15.35
N HIS A 321 -0.48 -21.18 -15.05
CA HIS A 321 -1.70 -20.79 -15.75
C HIS A 321 -2.47 -19.68 -15.03
N PHE A 322 -2.40 -19.62 -13.70
CA PHE A 322 -3.05 -18.58 -12.92
C PHE A 322 -2.27 -18.23 -11.64
N VAL A 323 -2.55 -17.04 -11.10
CA VAL A 323 -2.05 -16.60 -9.79
C VAL A 323 -3.23 -16.25 -8.90
N GLU A 324 -3.25 -16.81 -7.69
CA GLU A 324 -4.28 -16.49 -6.68
C GLU A 324 -3.71 -15.64 -5.54
N THR A 325 -4.58 -14.91 -4.85
CA THR A 325 -4.29 -14.25 -3.58
C THR A 325 -5.49 -14.36 -2.65
N ILE A 326 -5.23 -14.38 -1.34
CA ILE A 326 -6.26 -14.37 -0.30
C ILE A 326 -6.00 -13.14 0.55
N ALA A 327 -6.84 -12.11 0.40
CA ALA A 327 -6.53 -10.78 0.93
C ALA A 327 -7.75 -10.09 1.53
N GLN A 328 -7.92 -10.14 2.86
CA GLN A 328 -9.03 -9.45 3.54
C GLN A 328 -9.05 -7.93 3.28
N MET A 329 -7.87 -7.32 3.12
CA MET A 329 -7.77 -5.89 2.81
C MET A 329 -8.31 -5.52 1.43
N ALA A 330 -8.47 -6.48 0.52
CA ALA A 330 -9.02 -6.23 -0.82
C ALA A 330 -10.49 -5.78 -0.77
N ARG A 331 -11.21 -5.99 0.35
CA ARG A 331 -12.55 -5.43 0.57
C ARG A 331 -12.56 -3.91 0.69
N TYR A 332 -11.46 -3.34 1.13
CA TYR A 332 -11.35 -1.92 1.47
C TYR A 332 -10.40 -1.16 0.54
N ASN A 333 -9.72 -1.87 -0.37
CA ASN A 333 -8.79 -1.28 -1.32
C ASN A 333 -8.76 -2.11 -2.61
N PRO A 334 -9.03 -1.51 -3.79
CA PRO A 334 -9.09 -2.21 -5.08
C PRO A 334 -7.70 -2.51 -5.66
N PHE A 335 -6.69 -2.60 -4.81
CA PHE A 335 -5.28 -2.71 -5.17
C PHE A 335 -4.99 -3.84 -6.16
N PHE A 336 -5.48 -5.06 -5.87
CA PHE A 336 -5.31 -6.23 -6.74
C PHE A 336 -6.19 -6.13 -8.00
N GLU A 337 -7.42 -5.63 -7.86
CA GLU A 337 -8.36 -5.47 -8.98
C GLU A 337 -7.84 -4.47 -10.01
N LYS A 338 -7.19 -3.38 -9.58
CA LYS A 338 -6.48 -2.43 -10.47
C LYS A 338 -5.32 -3.04 -11.25
N VAL A 339 -4.76 -4.16 -10.81
CA VAL A 339 -3.74 -4.93 -11.55
C VAL A 339 -4.37 -5.90 -12.54
N GLY A 340 -5.66 -6.23 -12.36
CA GLY A 340 -6.42 -7.15 -13.21
C GLY A 340 -6.81 -8.46 -12.52
N PHE A 341 -6.57 -8.60 -11.21
CA PHE A 341 -7.13 -9.73 -10.46
C PHE A 341 -8.66 -9.61 -10.40
N ARG A 342 -9.36 -10.73 -10.54
CA ARG A 342 -10.82 -10.79 -10.41
C ARG A 342 -11.19 -11.46 -9.10
N TYR A 343 -12.11 -10.87 -8.36
CA TYR A 343 -12.72 -11.52 -7.21
C TYR A 343 -13.54 -12.72 -7.66
N VAL A 344 -13.34 -13.88 -7.03
CA VAL A 344 -13.97 -15.13 -7.46
C VAL A 344 -14.84 -15.77 -6.39
N TRP A 345 -14.41 -15.81 -5.13
CA TRP A 345 -15.20 -16.38 -4.02
C TRP A 345 -14.59 -16.05 -2.66
N GLU A 346 -15.29 -16.40 -1.58
CA GLU A 346 -14.72 -16.41 -0.23
C GLU A 346 -14.31 -17.82 0.20
N THR A 347 -13.20 -17.94 0.92
CA THR A 347 -12.85 -19.19 1.62
C THR A 347 -13.94 -19.56 2.64
N ALA A 348 -13.96 -20.80 3.13
CA ALA A 348 -14.86 -21.22 4.21
C ALA A 348 -14.82 -20.30 5.46
N SER A 349 -13.67 -19.66 5.71
CA SER A 349 -13.45 -18.68 6.77
C SER A 349 -13.81 -17.24 6.41
N GLY A 350 -14.49 -17.01 5.28
CA GLY A 350 -14.93 -15.68 4.83
C GLY A 350 -13.79 -14.78 4.33
N ARG A 351 -12.69 -15.35 3.85
CA ARG A 351 -11.57 -14.56 3.28
C ARG A 351 -11.72 -14.47 1.77
N PRO A 352 -11.71 -13.26 1.19
CA PRO A 352 -11.89 -13.12 -0.25
C PRO A 352 -10.68 -13.68 -1.00
N VAL A 353 -10.98 -14.39 -2.09
CA VAL A 353 -10.02 -14.96 -3.03
C VAL A 353 -10.12 -14.19 -4.34
N LEU A 354 -8.98 -13.75 -4.84
CA LEU A 354 -8.87 -13.11 -6.14
C LEU A 354 -7.90 -13.89 -7.03
N ILE A 355 -8.19 -13.97 -8.32
CA ILE A 355 -7.40 -14.73 -9.29
C ILE A 355 -7.04 -13.85 -10.50
N TYR A 356 -5.79 -13.98 -10.96
CA TYR A 356 -5.29 -13.43 -12.20
C TYR A 356 -4.95 -14.57 -13.18
N PRO A 357 -5.56 -14.64 -14.38
CA PRO A 357 -5.18 -15.61 -15.40
C PRO A 357 -3.87 -15.20 -16.09
N LEU A 358 -2.88 -16.09 -16.12
CA LEU A 358 -1.62 -15.90 -16.86
C LEU A 358 -1.70 -16.40 -18.31
N THR A 359 -2.73 -17.19 -18.62
CA THR A 359 -2.92 -17.85 -19.92
C THR A 359 -4.36 -17.69 -20.38
N GLU A 360 -4.61 -17.69 -21.69
CA GLU A 360 -5.97 -17.62 -22.23
C GLU A 360 -6.81 -18.83 -21.77
N GLU A 361 -6.22 -20.03 -21.66
CA GLU A 361 -6.92 -21.21 -21.13
C GLU A 361 -7.45 -20.98 -19.70
N ALA A 362 -6.63 -20.39 -18.80
CA ALA A 362 -7.10 -20.07 -17.45
C ALA A 362 -8.19 -19.00 -17.43
N LYS A 363 -8.13 -18.06 -18.37
CA LYS A 363 -9.15 -17.02 -18.55
C LYS A 363 -10.47 -17.63 -19.01
N GLU A 364 -10.45 -18.55 -19.96
CA GLU A 364 -11.63 -19.29 -20.40
C GLU A 364 -12.29 -20.07 -19.26
N TYR A 365 -11.51 -20.78 -18.42
CA TYR A 365 -12.02 -21.42 -17.22
C TYR A 365 -12.69 -20.44 -16.25
N LEU A 366 -12.10 -19.26 -16.05
CA LEU A 366 -12.69 -18.20 -15.22
C LEU A 366 -13.96 -17.62 -15.82
N GLU A 367 -14.01 -17.33 -17.12
CA GLU A 367 -15.24 -16.84 -17.76
C GLU A 367 -16.36 -17.87 -17.72
N ASN A 368 -16.03 -19.15 -17.93
CA ASN A 368 -16.98 -20.25 -17.79
C ASN A 368 -17.52 -20.36 -16.35
N TYR A 369 -16.66 -20.15 -15.35
CA TYR A 369 -17.07 -20.06 -13.96
C TYR A 369 -18.04 -18.89 -13.72
N PHE A 370 -17.69 -17.67 -14.15
CA PHE A 370 -18.55 -16.49 -13.98
C PHE A 370 -19.88 -16.62 -14.70
N LYS A 371 -19.93 -17.34 -15.82
CA LYS A 371 -21.15 -17.56 -16.61
C LYS A 371 -22.07 -18.61 -16.00
N ASN A 372 -21.52 -19.71 -15.49
CA ASN A 372 -22.31 -20.91 -15.17
C ASN A 372 -22.45 -21.20 -13.67
N ASP A 373 -21.55 -20.72 -12.81
CA ASP A 373 -21.68 -20.94 -11.37
C ASP A 373 -22.66 -19.90 -10.78
N PRO A 374 -23.78 -20.34 -10.18
CA PRO A 374 -24.82 -19.43 -9.70
C PRO A 374 -24.37 -18.56 -8.52
N TYR A 375 -23.26 -18.90 -7.87
CA TYR A 375 -22.68 -18.18 -6.75
C TYR A 375 -21.42 -17.40 -7.13
N ALA A 376 -21.07 -17.32 -8.42
CA ALA A 376 -19.99 -16.45 -8.87
C ALA A 376 -20.34 -14.97 -8.64
N PRO A 377 -19.40 -14.15 -8.16
CA PRO A 377 -19.64 -12.74 -7.91
C PRO A 377 -19.87 -12.01 -9.23
N LYS A 378 -20.95 -11.22 -9.28
CA LYS A 378 -21.32 -10.41 -10.46
C LYS A 378 -20.64 -9.05 -10.47
N GLU A 379 -20.08 -8.64 -9.35
CA GLU A 379 -19.57 -7.30 -9.13
C GLU A 379 -18.17 -7.37 -8.50
N PRO A 380 -17.36 -6.30 -8.65
CA PRO A 380 -16.07 -6.19 -8.00
C PRO A 380 -16.17 -6.33 -6.47
N LEU A 381 -15.09 -6.82 -5.86
CA LEU A 381 -15.04 -6.98 -4.40
C LEU A 381 -15.04 -5.62 -3.69
N TRP A 382 -14.23 -4.70 -4.18
CA TRP A 382 -14.21 -3.34 -3.67
C TRP A 382 -15.13 -2.44 -4.49
N LYS A 383 -15.91 -1.63 -3.78
CA LYS A 383 -16.74 -0.58 -4.37
C LYS A 383 -16.63 0.69 -3.55
N PRO A 384 -16.70 1.88 -4.19
CA PRO A 384 -16.92 3.12 -3.47
C PRO A 384 -18.18 2.98 -2.60
N SER A 385 -18.00 3.20 -1.31
CA SER A 385 -19.03 3.06 -0.27
C SER A 385 -19.44 4.42 0.31
N TYR A 386 -18.64 5.46 0.10
CA TYR A 386 -18.99 6.83 0.49
C TYR A 386 -20.35 7.28 -0.10
N GLY A 387 -20.57 6.93 -1.38
CA GLY A 387 -21.81 7.20 -2.10
C GLY A 387 -21.97 8.66 -2.53
N LYS A 388 -23.18 9.01 -2.97
CA LYS A 388 -23.54 10.39 -3.32
C LYS A 388 -24.23 11.08 -2.15
N VAL A 389 -24.13 12.40 -2.13
CA VAL A 389 -24.94 13.26 -1.26
C VAL A 389 -26.04 13.92 -2.09
N GLU A 390 -27.08 14.42 -1.44
CA GLU A 390 -28.06 15.30 -2.08
C GLU A 390 -27.36 16.64 -2.41
N PRO A 391 -27.19 17.01 -3.70
CA PRO A 391 -26.53 18.26 -4.05
C PRO A 391 -27.32 19.48 -3.54
N LEU A 392 -26.66 20.63 -3.48
CA LEU A 392 -27.34 21.89 -3.23
C LEU A 392 -28.48 22.10 -4.25
N ASN A 393 -29.68 22.46 -3.78
CA ASN A 393 -30.84 22.64 -4.64
C ASN A 393 -30.82 23.93 -5.47
N GLY A 394 -29.80 24.77 -5.29
CA GLY A 394 -29.58 26.01 -6.02
C GLY A 394 -28.16 26.57 -5.77
N PRO A 395 -27.79 27.67 -6.43
CA PRO A 395 -26.49 28.29 -6.23
C PRO A 395 -26.43 29.10 -4.92
N ILE A 396 -25.21 29.29 -4.40
CA ILE A 396 -24.94 30.34 -3.40
C ILE A 396 -24.70 31.64 -4.16
N VAL A 397 -25.49 32.68 -3.89
CA VAL A 397 -25.49 33.92 -4.67
C VAL A 397 -25.11 35.10 -3.81
N PHE A 398 -24.04 35.79 -4.20
CA PHE A 398 -23.62 37.06 -3.60
C PHE A 398 -24.21 38.21 -4.40
N LYS A 399 -24.92 39.13 -3.74
CA LYS A 399 -25.49 40.34 -4.36
C LYS A 399 -25.05 41.60 -3.62
N ASN A 400 -24.20 42.39 -4.27
CA ASN A 400 -23.65 43.64 -3.75
C ASN A 400 -23.03 43.52 -2.36
N VAL A 401 -22.40 42.38 -2.08
CA VAL A 401 -21.90 42.05 -0.74
C VAL A 401 -20.65 42.86 -0.43
N SER A 402 -20.68 43.60 0.68
CA SER A 402 -19.53 44.32 1.21
C SER A 402 -19.32 43.99 2.69
N LYS A 403 -18.05 43.94 3.12
CA LYS A 403 -17.69 43.79 4.53
C LYS A 403 -16.66 44.83 4.92
N VAL A 404 -17.02 45.63 5.91
CA VAL A 404 -16.15 46.59 6.58
C VAL A 404 -15.98 46.12 8.01
N PHE A 405 -14.75 46.19 8.52
CA PHE A 405 -14.47 46.05 9.95
C PHE A 405 -14.21 47.42 10.53
N GLU A 406 -14.83 47.71 11.67
CA GLU A 406 -14.60 48.92 12.43
C GLU A 406 -13.83 48.55 13.69
N SER A 407 -12.68 49.19 13.91
CA SER A 407 -11.96 49.09 15.18
C SER A 407 -11.91 50.46 15.83
N GLU A 408 -12.41 50.57 17.05
CA GLU A 408 -12.28 51.75 17.87
C GLU A 408 -10.98 51.65 18.67
N LEU A 409 -10.02 52.54 18.36
CA LEU A 409 -8.82 52.72 19.17
C LEU A 409 -9.13 53.77 20.23
N ASP A 410 -9.29 53.33 21.46
CA ASP A 410 -9.35 54.18 22.65
C ASP A 410 -8.10 53.95 23.50
N ILE A 411 -7.46 55.04 23.92
CA ILE A 411 -6.28 55.00 24.80
C ILE A 411 -6.67 54.97 26.28
N LYS A 412 -7.96 55.14 26.61
CA LYS A 412 -8.47 55.07 27.99
C LYS A 412 -8.22 53.68 28.57
N GLY A 413 -7.62 53.63 29.76
CA GLY A 413 -7.32 52.40 30.49
C GLY A 413 -5.89 51.85 30.29
N LEU A 414 -5.09 52.47 29.41
CA LEU A 414 -3.65 52.18 29.31
C LEU A 414 -2.85 52.95 30.39
N PRO A 415 -1.66 52.50 30.80
CA PRO A 415 -0.76 53.29 31.64
C PRO A 415 -0.47 54.68 31.05
N GLU A 416 -0.29 55.68 31.92
CA GLU A 416 -0.15 57.10 31.53
C GLU A 416 1.02 57.33 30.56
N GLU A 417 2.16 56.67 30.80
CA GLU A 417 3.34 56.71 29.92
C GLU A 417 3.03 56.21 28.49
N ILE A 418 2.19 55.19 28.35
CA ILE A 418 1.77 54.64 27.06
C ILE A 418 0.73 55.56 26.41
N GLN A 419 -0.20 56.11 27.20
CA GLN A 419 -1.15 57.09 26.70
C GLN A 419 -0.44 58.33 26.16
N ASP A 420 0.58 58.84 26.86
CA ASP A 420 1.31 60.03 26.46
C ASP A 420 2.19 59.78 25.24
N LEU A 421 2.80 58.60 25.13
CA LEU A 421 3.45 58.15 23.90
C LEU A 421 2.48 58.11 22.72
N LEU A 422 1.31 57.48 22.88
CA LEU A 422 0.30 57.38 21.82
C LEU A 422 -0.29 58.76 21.45
N LYS A 423 -0.51 59.64 22.43
CA LYS A 423 -0.90 61.04 22.20
C LYS A 423 0.17 61.82 21.44
N ALA A 424 1.46 61.57 21.71
CA ALA A 424 2.57 62.18 20.96
C ALA A 424 2.60 61.75 19.48
N PHE A 425 2.14 60.52 19.18
CA PHE A 425 1.87 60.06 17.80
C PHE A 425 0.48 60.49 17.26
N GLY A 426 -0.26 61.33 17.99
CA GLY A 426 -1.56 61.86 17.58
C GLY A 426 -2.73 60.89 17.73
N VAL A 427 -2.57 59.76 18.43
CA VAL A 427 -3.62 58.77 18.66
C VAL A 427 -4.34 59.08 19.96
N ARG A 428 -5.61 59.52 19.88
CA ARG A 428 -6.47 59.83 21.04
C ARG A 428 -7.69 58.91 21.09
N HIS A 429 -8.58 59.09 20.13
CA HIS A 429 -9.73 58.23 19.87
C HIS A 429 -9.91 58.18 18.35
N ARG A 430 -9.93 56.98 17.77
CA ARG A 430 -10.05 56.83 16.32
C ARG A 430 -10.85 55.60 15.98
N VAL A 431 -11.95 55.78 15.25
CA VAL A 431 -12.63 54.69 14.56
C VAL A 431 -11.89 54.44 13.25
N ILE A 432 -11.29 53.26 13.11
CA ILE A 432 -10.66 52.82 11.87
C ILE A 432 -11.61 51.87 11.17
N GLN A 433 -12.18 52.31 10.05
CA GLN A 433 -12.97 51.47 9.16
C GLN A 433 -12.07 50.89 8.07
N ARG A 434 -11.98 49.56 8.02
CA ARG A 434 -11.21 48.84 7.01
C ARG A 434 -12.16 48.03 6.13
N PRO A 435 -12.48 48.50 4.90
CA PRO A 435 -13.25 47.70 3.95
C PRO A 435 -12.40 46.52 3.46
N VAL A 436 -12.86 45.31 3.76
CA VAL A 436 -12.19 44.05 3.40
C VAL A 436 -12.76 43.45 2.12
N LEU A 437 -14.07 43.56 1.89
CA LEU A 437 -14.75 43.13 0.66
C LEU A 437 -15.70 44.25 0.19
N ARG A 438 -15.77 44.50 -1.12
CA ARG A 438 -16.53 45.60 -1.73
C ARG A 438 -17.34 45.08 -2.92
N ASN A 439 -18.66 45.23 -2.86
CA ASN A 439 -19.61 45.01 -3.95
C ASN A 439 -19.42 43.67 -4.69
N LEU A 440 -19.26 42.58 -3.95
CA LEU A 440 -19.11 41.26 -4.55
C LEU A 440 -20.43 40.80 -5.19
N ASN A 441 -20.33 40.35 -6.44
CA ASN A 441 -21.44 39.86 -7.25
C ASN A 441 -20.99 38.62 -8.02
N PHE A 442 -21.32 37.44 -7.52
CA PHE A 442 -21.02 36.16 -8.18
C PHE A 442 -21.89 35.04 -7.62
N GLU A 443 -21.87 33.90 -8.29
CA GLU A 443 -22.54 32.67 -7.86
C GLU A 443 -21.58 31.49 -7.78
N ILE A 444 -21.89 30.56 -6.88
CA ILE A 444 -21.25 29.25 -6.73
C ILE A 444 -22.31 28.21 -7.06
N LYS A 445 -22.10 27.43 -8.12
CA LYS A 445 -23.09 26.44 -8.59
C LYS A 445 -22.97 25.12 -7.81
N PRO A 446 -24.06 24.35 -7.69
CA PRO A 446 -24.01 23.02 -7.06
C PRO A 446 -22.96 22.12 -7.71
N GLY A 447 -22.14 21.46 -6.88
CA GLY A 447 -21.11 20.52 -7.30
C GLY A 447 -19.81 21.15 -7.82
N GLU A 448 -19.71 22.48 -7.86
CA GLU A 448 -18.46 23.16 -8.23
C GLU A 448 -17.40 23.01 -7.14
N VAL A 449 -16.16 22.74 -7.57
CA VAL A 449 -14.95 22.88 -6.76
C VAL A 449 -14.31 24.23 -7.09
N ILE A 450 -14.44 25.18 -6.16
CA ILE A 450 -13.87 26.52 -6.28
C ILE A 450 -12.64 26.61 -5.38
N VAL A 451 -11.54 27.10 -5.95
CA VAL A 451 -10.34 27.43 -5.18
C VAL A 451 -10.19 28.94 -5.06
N VAL A 452 -10.04 29.41 -3.83
CA VAL A 452 -9.91 30.83 -3.51
C VAL A 452 -8.44 31.17 -3.28
N VAL A 453 -7.92 32.10 -4.08
CA VAL A 453 -6.52 32.54 -4.05
C VAL A 453 -6.43 34.05 -3.83
N GLY A 454 -5.37 34.51 -3.19
CA GLY A 454 -5.19 35.93 -2.88
C GLY A 454 -4.15 36.17 -1.80
N ALA A 455 -3.65 37.41 -1.69
CA ALA A 455 -2.66 37.78 -0.68
C ALA A 455 -3.15 37.54 0.76
N SER A 456 -2.22 37.44 1.71
CA SER A 456 -2.58 37.40 3.13
C SER A 456 -3.34 38.67 3.53
N GLY A 457 -4.37 38.53 4.37
CA GLY A 457 -5.23 39.66 4.76
C GLY A 457 -6.17 40.19 3.66
N ALA A 458 -6.28 39.53 2.49
CA ALA A 458 -7.16 39.95 1.40
C ALA A 458 -8.66 39.76 1.67
N GLY A 459 -9.05 39.06 2.76
CA GLY A 459 -10.45 38.79 3.09
C GLY A 459 -10.97 37.39 2.70
N LYS A 460 -10.08 36.44 2.38
CA LYS A 460 -10.44 35.06 2.02
C LYS A 460 -11.19 34.34 3.15
N THR A 461 -10.64 34.33 4.37
CA THR A 461 -11.30 33.77 5.56
C THR A 461 -12.63 34.48 5.82
N THR A 462 -12.66 35.81 5.68
CA THR A 462 -13.90 36.60 5.79
C THR A 462 -14.96 36.12 4.79
N LEU A 463 -14.58 35.79 3.55
CA LEU A 463 -15.51 35.24 2.57
C LEU A 463 -16.16 33.94 3.05
N LEU A 464 -15.38 32.98 3.57
CA LEU A 464 -15.93 31.73 4.12
C LEU A 464 -16.84 31.99 5.32
N ARG A 465 -16.45 32.91 6.21
CA ARG A 465 -17.27 33.35 7.36
C ARG A 465 -18.62 33.88 6.91
N LEU A 466 -18.68 34.68 5.86
CA LEU A 466 -19.94 35.22 5.35
C LEU A 466 -20.85 34.12 4.77
N ILE A 467 -20.29 33.14 4.05
CA ILE A 467 -21.05 31.97 3.57
C ILE A 467 -21.60 31.18 4.76
N LEU A 468 -20.74 30.84 5.71
CA LEU A 468 -21.11 30.09 6.92
C LEU A 468 -22.19 30.82 7.72
N GLY A 469 -22.03 32.15 7.90
CA GLY A 469 -22.97 33.00 8.60
C GLY A 469 -24.35 33.05 7.96
N ALA A 470 -24.41 33.09 6.62
CA ALA A 470 -25.67 33.02 5.88
C ALA A 470 -26.38 31.67 6.05
N ILE A 471 -25.63 30.56 6.08
CA ILE A 471 -26.17 29.20 6.26
C ILE A 471 -26.64 28.99 7.71
N MET A 472 -25.77 29.27 8.68
CA MET A 472 -26.01 29.02 10.11
C MET A 472 -26.84 30.11 10.79
N LYS A 473 -27.14 31.21 10.08
CA LYS A 473 -27.85 32.38 10.57
C LYS A 473 -27.18 33.01 11.81
N TYR A 474 -25.86 33.11 11.79
CA TYR A 474 -25.10 33.76 12.86
C TYR A 474 -25.40 35.25 12.95
N TRP A 475 -25.45 35.76 14.18
CA TRP A 475 -25.78 37.16 14.46
C TRP A 475 -24.54 38.03 14.61
N GLU A 476 -23.39 37.45 14.97
CA GLU A 476 -22.16 38.23 15.13
C GLU A 476 -21.74 38.92 13.84
N GLU A 477 -21.28 40.16 13.98
CA GLU A 477 -20.96 41.05 12.87
C GLU A 477 -19.92 40.46 11.91
N LYS A 478 -18.95 39.69 12.42
CA LYS A 478 -17.90 39.05 11.61
C LYS A 478 -18.39 38.03 10.59
N TYR A 479 -19.60 37.48 10.78
CA TYR A 479 -20.23 36.49 9.91
C TYR A 479 -21.29 37.09 8.99
N ARG A 480 -21.54 38.40 9.08
CA ARG A 480 -22.57 39.08 8.33
C ARG A 480 -21.99 40.13 7.39
N PRO A 481 -22.57 40.29 6.19
CA PRO A 481 -22.20 41.40 5.33
C PRO A 481 -22.60 42.72 6.01
N THR A 482 -21.77 43.75 5.82
CA THR A 482 -22.13 45.14 6.21
C THR A 482 -23.20 45.69 5.26
N ASN A 483 -23.13 45.32 3.98
CA ASN A 483 -24.13 45.66 2.96
C ASN A 483 -24.30 44.51 1.97
N GLY A 484 -25.46 44.43 1.31
CA GLY A 484 -25.82 43.39 0.36
C GLY A 484 -26.34 42.12 1.03
N GLU A 485 -26.63 41.10 0.22
CA GLU A 485 -27.20 39.83 0.67
C GLU A 485 -26.46 38.62 0.09
N ILE A 486 -26.39 37.54 0.88
CA ILE A 486 -25.92 36.23 0.42
C ILE A 486 -27.13 35.30 0.49
N LYS A 487 -27.57 34.81 -0.68
CA LYS A 487 -28.61 33.79 -0.75
C LYS A 487 -27.97 32.42 -0.74
N VAL A 488 -28.45 31.56 0.15
CA VAL A 488 -27.98 30.18 0.30
C VAL A 488 -29.14 29.20 0.09
N PRO A 489 -28.89 28.02 -0.48
CA PRO A 489 -29.85 26.92 -0.55
C PRO A 489 -30.37 26.50 0.83
N ASP A 490 -31.67 26.20 0.94
CA ASP A 490 -32.27 25.75 2.20
C ASP A 490 -31.78 24.35 2.63
N ASN A 491 -31.36 23.51 1.67
CA ASN A 491 -30.83 22.17 1.94
C ASN A 491 -29.31 22.16 2.21
N ALA A 492 -28.68 23.32 2.44
CA ALA A 492 -27.24 23.42 2.66
C ALA A 492 -26.82 22.72 3.97
N LYS A 493 -26.13 21.59 3.84
CA LYS A 493 -25.45 20.87 4.91
C LYS A 493 -23.95 21.12 4.80
N VAL A 494 -23.46 22.05 5.59
CA VAL A 494 -22.08 22.52 5.54
C VAL A 494 -21.16 21.77 6.50
N SER A 495 -19.95 21.47 6.06
CA SER A 495 -18.81 21.15 6.92
C SER A 495 -17.71 22.18 6.71
N VAL A 496 -17.15 22.67 7.80
CA VAL A 496 -16.22 23.80 7.77
C VAL A 496 -14.94 23.48 8.54
N LEU A 497 -13.81 23.94 8.00
CA LEU A 497 -12.52 23.99 8.68
C LEU A 497 -11.93 25.38 8.53
N ILE A 498 -11.93 26.16 9.60
CA ILE A 498 -11.25 27.45 9.72
C ILE A 498 -10.34 27.34 10.95
N PRO A 499 -9.00 27.23 10.77
CA PRO A 499 -8.07 27.04 11.87
C PRO A 499 -8.25 28.06 13.00
N GLY A 500 -8.32 27.58 14.25
CA GLY A 500 -8.53 28.39 15.45
C GLY A 500 -9.95 28.91 15.67
N GLU A 501 -10.90 28.64 14.77
CA GLU A 501 -12.30 29.12 14.91
C GLU A 501 -13.32 27.98 14.75
N PHE A 502 -13.24 27.21 13.67
CA PHE A 502 -14.08 26.04 13.43
C PHE A 502 -13.22 24.85 13.05
N GLU A 503 -13.04 23.93 13.99
CA GLU A 503 -12.29 22.71 13.76
C GLU A 503 -13.10 21.49 14.24
N PRO A 504 -12.98 20.34 13.58
CA PRO A 504 -13.57 19.11 14.09
C PRO A 504 -13.00 18.77 15.48
N GLU A 505 -13.90 18.54 16.43
CA GLU A 505 -13.53 18.09 17.76
C GLU A 505 -13.28 16.58 17.77
N PHE A 506 -12.19 16.16 18.40
CA PHE A 506 -11.84 14.74 18.57
C PHE A 506 -11.81 14.40 20.05
N GLY A 507 -12.48 13.32 20.43
CA GLY A 507 -12.45 12.81 21.80
C GLY A 507 -11.27 11.85 22.05
N SER A 508 -11.49 10.92 22.97
CA SER A 508 -10.52 9.86 23.31
C SER A 508 -10.62 8.62 22.42
N GLU A 509 -11.58 8.61 21.50
CA GLU A 509 -11.74 7.57 20.50
C GLU A 509 -10.59 7.51 19.48
N SER A 510 -10.49 6.39 18.78
CA SER A 510 -9.59 6.28 17.63
C SER A 510 -10.13 7.03 16.41
N ILE A 511 -9.28 7.41 15.47
CA ILE A 511 -9.73 8.11 14.26
C ILE A 511 -10.71 7.29 13.40
N LEU A 512 -10.58 5.95 13.36
CA LEU A 512 -11.54 5.11 12.65
C LEU A 512 -12.90 5.14 13.32
N GLU A 513 -12.90 5.03 14.65
CA GLU A 513 -14.13 5.12 15.44
C GLU A 513 -14.79 6.49 15.30
N HIS A 514 -14.01 7.57 15.31
CA HIS A 514 -14.48 8.94 15.10
C HIS A 514 -15.22 9.07 13.75
N VAL A 515 -14.57 8.68 12.65
CA VAL A 515 -15.16 8.74 11.31
C VAL A 515 -16.37 7.82 11.20
N TYR A 516 -16.29 6.59 11.74
CA TYR A 516 -17.39 5.63 11.72
C TYR A 516 -18.62 6.13 12.48
N ARG A 517 -18.45 6.77 13.65
CA ARG A 517 -19.57 7.32 14.43
C ARG A 517 -20.36 8.39 13.67
N LYS A 518 -19.70 9.13 12.79
CA LYS A 518 -20.34 10.14 11.92
C LYS A 518 -21.04 9.50 10.72
N ILE A 519 -20.32 8.67 9.97
CA ILE A 519 -20.82 8.14 8.69
C ILE A 519 -21.72 6.90 8.82
N ARG A 520 -21.61 6.17 9.94
CA ARG A 520 -22.32 4.92 10.26
C ARG A 520 -22.18 3.80 9.22
N ASP A 521 -21.11 3.84 8.43
CA ASP A 521 -20.73 2.82 7.46
C ASP A 521 -19.21 2.58 7.58
N LEU A 522 -18.82 1.34 7.89
CA LEU A 522 -17.42 1.00 8.11
C LEU A 522 -16.59 1.04 6.82
N ASN A 523 -17.15 0.63 5.68
CA ASN A 523 -16.45 0.65 4.40
C ASN A 523 -16.22 2.10 3.96
N ALA A 524 -17.25 2.94 4.11
CA ALA A 524 -17.14 4.36 3.81
C ALA A 524 -16.16 5.07 4.76
N ALA A 525 -16.13 4.70 6.05
CA ALA A 525 -15.16 5.26 7.00
C ALA A 525 -13.71 4.96 6.62
N VAL A 526 -13.44 3.70 6.25
CA VAL A 526 -12.11 3.27 5.78
C VAL A 526 -11.77 3.94 4.44
N GLU A 527 -12.74 4.06 3.53
CA GLU A 527 -12.55 4.78 2.26
C GLU A 527 -12.17 6.25 2.49
N VAL A 528 -12.90 6.97 3.34
CA VAL A 528 -12.62 8.38 3.66
C VAL A 528 -11.23 8.55 4.25
N LEU A 529 -10.83 7.70 5.21
CA LEU A 529 -9.48 7.72 5.77
C LEU A 529 -8.41 7.43 4.70
N ASN A 530 -8.64 6.43 3.84
CA ASN A 530 -7.73 6.11 2.72
C ASN A 530 -7.58 7.27 1.72
N ARG A 531 -8.69 7.95 1.40
CA ARG A 531 -8.74 9.12 0.50
C ARG A 531 -8.04 10.32 1.13
N ALA A 532 -8.20 10.53 2.44
CA ALA A 532 -7.46 11.53 3.20
C ALA A 532 -5.97 11.17 3.41
N GLY A 533 -5.50 10.02 2.90
CA GLY A 533 -4.09 9.62 3.00
C GLY A 533 -3.70 8.97 4.33
N LEU A 534 -4.67 8.52 5.13
CA LEU A 534 -4.48 7.79 6.39
C LEU A 534 -4.69 6.29 6.19
N SER A 535 -4.12 5.72 5.12
CA SER A 535 -4.35 4.32 4.72
C SER A 535 -3.56 3.27 5.51
N ASP A 536 -2.82 3.70 6.52
CA ASP A 536 -2.06 2.83 7.41
C ASP A 536 -2.99 2.29 8.50
N ALA A 537 -3.13 0.97 8.59
CA ALA A 537 -4.09 0.39 9.52
C ALA A 537 -3.70 0.56 11.00
N VAL A 538 -2.42 0.81 11.33
CA VAL A 538 -2.03 1.20 12.69
C VAL A 538 -2.66 2.54 13.05
N LEU A 539 -2.72 3.48 12.09
CA LEU A 539 -3.33 4.79 12.33
C LEU A 539 -4.81 4.67 12.62
N TYR A 540 -5.53 3.69 12.07
CA TYR A 540 -6.95 3.50 12.37
C TYR A 540 -7.27 3.40 13.86
N ARG A 541 -6.35 2.84 14.65
CA ARG A 541 -6.52 2.70 16.11
C ARG A 541 -5.97 3.88 16.91
N ALA A 542 -5.12 4.70 16.29
CA ALA A 542 -4.52 5.87 16.92
C ALA A 542 -5.57 6.91 17.31
N LYS A 543 -5.36 7.56 18.44
CA LYS A 543 -6.13 8.71 18.89
C LYS A 543 -5.61 9.96 18.22
N PHE A 544 -6.46 10.98 18.10
CA PHE A 544 -6.07 12.25 17.48
C PHE A 544 -4.83 12.88 18.16
N SER A 545 -4.70 12.76 19.48
CA SER A 545 -3.55 13.28 20.23
C SER A 545 -2.22 12.61 19.89
N GLU A 546 -2.25 11.34 19.46
CA GLU A 546 -1.08 10.51 19.13
C GLU A 546 -0.56 10.77 17.70
N LEU A 547 -1.33 11.50 16.89
CA LEU A 547 -1.01 11.81 15.51
C LEU A 547 0.01 12.95 15.38
N SER A 548 0.87 12.85 14.36
CA SER A 548 1.71 13.98 13.92
C SER A 548 0.85 15.14 13.39
N THR A 549 1.40 16.36 13.31
CA THR A 549 0.66 17.54 12.82
C THR A 549 0.03 17.31 11.45
N GLY A 550 0.77 16.74 10.49
CA GLY A 550 0.22 16.43 9.17
C GLY A 550 -0.77 15.26 9.16
N GLN A 551 -0.69 14.32 10.12
CA GLN A 551 -1.73 13.30 10.28
C GLN A 551 -3.01 13.89 10.88
N LYS A 552 -2.89 14.83 11.83
CA LYS A 552 -4.02 15.58 12.41
C LYS A 552 -4.77 16.37 11.35
N GLU A 553 -4.07 17.06 10.46
CA GLU A 553 -4.70 17.81 9.36
C GLU A 553 -5.51 16.89 8.44
N ARG A 554 -4.95 15.74 8.04
CA ARG A 554 -5.67 14.71 7.27
C ARG A 554 -6.86 14.13 8.03
N ALA A 555 -6.75 13.94 9.33
CA ALA A 555 -7.84 13.44 10.16
C ALA A 555 -9.00 14.44 10.24
N LYS A 556 -8.71 15.75 10.31
CA LYS A 556 -9.73 16.81 10.23
C LYS A 556 -10.47 16.74 8.89
N ILE A 557 -9.76 16.66 7.76
CA ILE A 557 -10.37 16.52 6.42
C ILE A 557 -11.27 15.27 6.37
N ALA A 558 -10.79 14.12 6.86
CA ALA A 558 -11.58 12.90 6.95
C ALA A 558 -12.85 13.08 7.80
N SER A 559 -12.76 13.81 8.92
CA SER A 559 -13.91 14.11 9.78
C SER A 559 -14.96 14.98 9.07
N LEU A 560 -14.54 16.00 8.29
CA LEU A 560 -15.46 16.82 7.49
C LEU A 560 -16.20 15.97 6.45
N LEU A 561 -15.49 15.12 5.73
CA LEU A 561 -16.10 14.23 4.74
C LEU A 561 -17.07 13.23 5.41
N ALA A 562 -16.74 12.75 6.62
CA ALA A 562 -17.56 11.80 7.35
C ALA A 562 -18.96 12.32 7.70
N GLU A 563 -19.15 13.65 7.79
CA GLU A 563 -20.46 14.29 7.97
C GLU A 563 -21.38 14.12 6.76
N LYS A 564 -20.89 13.63 5.62
CA LYS A 564 -21.60 13.63 4.32
C LYS A 564 -22.22 15.01 4.02
N PRO A 565 -21.43 16.09 3.98
CA PRO A 565 -21.92 17.42 3.65
C PRO A 565 -22.23 17.52 2.16
N ASN A 566 -23.07 18.48 1.77
CA ASN A 566 -23.22 18.89 0.36
C ASN A 566 -22.52 20.23 0.05
N LEU A 567 -21.95 20.87 1.08
CA LEU A 567 -21.03 22.00 0.97
C LEU A 567 -19.83 21.82 1.92
N ILE A 568 -18.61 21.96 1.40
CA ILE A 568 -17.38 21.97 2.20
C ILE A 568 -16.70 23.33 2.08
N LEU A 569 -16.37 23.94 3.22
CA LEU A 569 -15.61 25.18 3.31
C LEU A 569 -14.29 24.91 4.04
N ILE A 570 -13.15 25.08 3.39
CA ILE A 570 -11.84 24.84 4.03
C ILE A 570 -10.97 26.07 3.87
N ASP A 571 -10.51 26.63 4.99
CA ASP A 571 -9.42 27.58 5.03
C ASP A 571 -8.07 26.87 5.19
N GLU A 572 -7.04 27.38 4.51
CA GLU A 572 -5.68 26.86 4.53
C GLU A 572 -5.55 25.34 4.26
N PHE A 573 -6.16 24.85 3.17
CA PHE A 573 -6.10 23.43 2.83
C PHE A 573 -4.67 22.92 2.62
N ALA A 574 -4.31 21.86 3.36
CA ALA A 574 -3.03 21.15 3.28
C ALA A 574 -1.81 22.05 3.57
N ALA A 575 -1.96 23.05 4.44
CA ALA A 575 -0.91 24.01 4.77
C ALA A 575 0.22 23.39 5.62
N HIS A 576 -0.07 22.41 6.47
CA HIS A 576 0.94 21.74 7.30
C HIS A 576 1.42 20.39 6.74
N LEU A 577 1.06 20.09 5.49
CA LEU A 577 1.53 18.90 4.78
C LEU A 577 2.76 19.24 3.93
N ASP A 578 3.71 18.30 3.86
CA ASP A 578 4.74 18.36 2.83
C ASP A 578 4.11 18.37 1.43
N THR A 579 4.79 18.97 0.47
CA THR A 579 4.29 19.21 -0.89
C THR A 579 3.73 17.96 -1.58
N LEU A 580 4.38 16.81 -1.41
CA LEU A 580 3.95 15.58 -2.06
C LEU A 580 2.69 15.01 -1.40
N THR A 581 2.66 14.97 -0.07
CA THR A 581 1.49 14.52 0.67
C THR A 581 0.31 15.45 0.43
N ALA A 582 0.50 16.77 0.48
CA ALA A 582 -0.53 17.79 0.23
C ALA A 582 -1.28 17.53 -1.07
N MET A 583 -0.55 17.31 -2.16
CA MET A 583 -1.15 17.05 -3.47
C MET A 583 -1.82 15.69 -3.62
N ARG A 584 -1.24 14.65 -3.01
CA ARG A 584 -1.86 13.31 -3.04
C ARG A 584 -3.20 13.36 -2.31
N VAL A 585 -3.26 14.06 -1.18
CA VAL A 585 -4.49 14.31 -0.43
C VAL A 585 -5.45 15.18 -1.25
N ALA A 586 -4.97 16.29 -1.83
CA ALA A 586 -5.77 17.17 -2.68
C ALA A 586 -6.46 16.41 -3.82
N ARG A 587 -5.71 15.62 -4.61
CA ARG A 587 -6.27 14.80 -5.70
C ARG A 587 -7.36 13.86 -5.21
N LYS A 588 -7.06 13.07 -4.17
CA LYS A 588 -8.00 12.07 -3.64
C LYS A 588 -9.24 12.71 -2.99
N VAL A 589 -9.08 13.87 -2.36
CA VAL A 589 -10.18 14.64 -1.75
C VAL A 589 -11.04 15.28 -2.84
N ALA A 590 -10.44 15.81 -3.90
CA ALA A 590 -11.19 16.31 -5.06
C ALA A 590 -11.98 15.18 -5.76
N GLU A 591 -11.37 14.00 -5.91
CA GLU A 591 -12.05 12.81 -6.46
C GLU A 591 -13.31 12.46 -5.66
N ILE A 592 -13.23 12.33 -4.33
CA ILE A 592 -14.40 12.01 -3.50
C ILE A 592 -15.46 13.12 -3.50
N ILE A 593 -15.05 14.40 -3.51
CA ILE A 593 -15.97 15.55 -3.60
C ILE A 593 -16.77 15.48 -4.90
N ARG A 594 -16.10 15.25 -6.03
CA ARG A 594 -16.72 15.16 -7.36
C ARG A 594 -17.60 13.91 -7.50
N GLU A 595 -17.10 12.75 -7.10
CA GLU A 595 -17.85 11.47 -7.13
C GLU A 595 -19.14 11.57 -6.30
N ALA A 596 -19.09 12.26 -5.16
CA ALA A 596 -20.23 12.42 -4.26
C ALA A 596 -21.20 13.54 -4.66
N GLY A 597 -20.79 14.48 -5.53
CA GLY A 597 -21.58 15.66 -5.91
C GLY A 597 -21.55 16.79 -4.86
N ILE A 598 -20.47 16.90 -4.10
CA ILE A 598 -20.28 17.91 -3.06
C ILE A 598 -19.81 19.23 -3.70
N THR A 599 -20.37 20.36 -3.25
CA THR A 599 -19.86 21.69 -3.59
C THR A 599 -18.71 22.03 -2.65
N ALA A 600 -17.60 22.58 -3.14
CA ALA A 600 -16.44 22.88 -2.30
C ALA A 600 -15.88 24.27 -2.55
N VAL A 601 -15.59 25.00 -1.48
CA VAL A 601 -14.85 26.28 -1.51
C VAL A 601 -13.60 26.12 -0.65
N ILE A 602 -12.45 26.08 -1.32
CA ILE A 602 -11.18 25.73 -0.69
C ILE A 602 -10.20 26.90 -0.83
N ILE A 603 -9.71 27.43 0.28
CA ILE A 603 -8.64 28.41 0.28
C ILE A 603 -7.30 27.67 0.35
N THR A 604 -6.40 28.02 -0.57
CA THR A 604 -4.99 27.61 -0.49
C THR A 604 -4.13 28.65 -1.19
N HIS A 605 -2.89 28.82 -0.73
CA HIS A 605 -1.90 29.70 -1.35
C HIS A 605 -0.85 28.92 -2.17
N ARG A 606 -1.03 27.60 -2.28
CA ARG A 606 -0.05 26.66 -2.84
C ARG A 606 -0.44 26.25 -4.27
N PRO A 607 0.24 26.74 -5.33
CA PRO A 607 -0.12 26.46 -6.72
C PRO A 607 -0.22 24.96 -7.03
N GLU A 608 0.63 24.15 -6.43
CA GLU A 608 0.65 22.70 -6.58
C GLU A 608 -0.63 22.02 -6.05
N VAL A 609 -1.19 22.57 -4.97
CA VAL A 609 -2.44 22.10 -4.37
C VAL A 609 -3.61 22.55 -5.24
N VAL A 610 -3.59 23.80 -5.73
CA VAL A 610 -4.59 24.30 -6.68
C VAL A 610 -4.67 23.38 -7.89
N LYS A 611 -3.52 23.07 -8.50
CA LYS A 611 -3.44 22.17 -9.67
C LYS A 611 -3.94 20.76 -9.34
N ALA A 612 -3.60 20.23 -8.17
CA ALA A 612 -4.02 18.91 -7.72
C ALA A 612 -5.52 18.80 -7.41
N LEU A 613 -6.17 19.89 -6.99
CA LEU A 613 -7.61 19.96 -6.79
C LEU A 613 -8.39 20.03 -8.11
N ASP A 614 -7.72 20.42 -9.21
CA ASP A 614 -8.32 20.66 -10.54
C ASP A 614 -9.65 21.43 -10.44
N PRO A 615 -9.64 22.67 -9.91
CA PRO A 615 -10.88 23.41 -9.66
C PRO A 615 -11.64 23.71 -10.94
N ASP A 616 -12.97 23.78 -10.84
CA ASP A 616 -13.82 24.23 -11.95
C ASP A 616 -13.58 25.72 -12.23
N ARG A 617 -13.43 26.51 -11.14
CA ARG A 617 -13.24 27.97 -11.19
C ARG A 617 -12.32 28.42 -10.07
N ILE A 618 -11.63 29.53 -10.29
CA ILE A 618 -10.72 30.13 -9.31
C ILE A 618 -11.22 31.52 -8.95
N LEU A 619 -11.38 31.77 -7.66
CA LEU A 619 -11.78 33.05 -7.12
C LEU A 619 -10.56 33.82 -6.62
N PHE A 620 -10.18 34.86 -7.34
CA PHE A 620 -9.11 35.77 -6.94
C PHE A 620 -9.66 36.83 -6.00
N VAL A 621 -9.18 36.87 -4.76
CA VAL A 621 -9.60 37.85 -3.74
C VAL A 621 -8.43 38.78 -3.43
N GLY A 622 -8.64 40.09 -3.58
CA GLY A 622 -7.59 41.09 -3.37
C GLY A 622 -8.10 42.53 -3.44
N TYR A 623 -7.47 43.41 -2.66
CA TYR A 623 -7.72 44.86 -2.68
C TYR A 623 -9.21 45.25 -2.51
N GLY A 624 -9.98 44.45 -1.77
CA GLY A 624 -11.42 44.67 -1.59
C GLY A 624 -12.32 44.11 -2.69
N THR A 625 -11.77 43.42 -3.69
CA THR A 625 -12.53 42.86 -4.81
C THR A 625 -12.37 41.34 -4.87
N ALA A 626 -13.34 40.66 -5.51
CA ALA A 626 -13.23 39.25 -5.84
C ALA A 626 -13.62 39.03 -7.30
N ILE A 627 -12.74 38.37 -8.07
CA ILE A 627 -12.94 38.10 -9.49
C ILE A 627 -12.89 36.59 -9.70
N MET A 628 -13.97 36.04 -10.25
CA MET A 628 -14.06 34.64 -10.62
C MET A 628 -13.50 34.46 -12.04
N LYS A 629 -12.61 33.49 -12.22
CA LYS A 629 -12.12 33.07 -13.53
C LYS A 629 -12.38 31.58 -13.73
N ASP A 630 -12.72 31.22 -14.95
CA ASP A 630 -12.74 29.82 -15.37
C ASP A 630 -11.28 29.34 -15.52
N LYS A 631 -11.06 28.02 -15.42
CA LYS A 631 -9.78 27.28 -15.32
C LYS A 631 -8.46 28.04 -15.64
N LEU A 632 -7.46 27.80 -14.79
CA LEU A 632 -6.06 28.28 -14.93
C LEU A 632 -5.39 27.86 -16.24
#